data_AF-A0A674F0X3-F1
#
_entry.id   AF-A0A674F0X3-F1
#
_cell.length_a   1.000
_cell.length_b   1.000
_cell.length_c   1.000
_cell.angle_alpha   90.00
_cell.angle_beta   90.00
_cell.angle_gamma   90.00
#
_symmetry.space_group_name_H-M   'P 1'
#
loop_
_entity.id
_entity.type
_entity.pdbx_description
1 polymer ?
#
loop_
_entity_poly.entity_id
_entity_poly.type
_entity_poly.pdbx_seq_one_letter_code
_entity_poly.pdbx_strand_id
1 'polypeptide(L)'
;MASEGMILTNHDHQIRVGILTVSDSCFRNLAEDRSGVNLKDLVHDPSLLGGIISSYKIVPDEIDEIKETLVDWCDEKELNLILTTGGTGFAPRDVTPEATREVIEREAPGMALAMLMGSLQVTPLGMLSRPVCGIRGKTLIINLPGSKKGSQECFQFILPALPHAIDLLRDAVVKVKEVHDALEDLPSPPPPLSPPLTLNSVACTQTEEKGVQCEDDEDEKMKDIGAASTEDHHHAHSHHRHSHSHGHNSHITAAAIAAKKGKPQQHHNHAVVMAKGSQYLPGLLSDLPPAPRNFTCFCSGDQPGTIPDSIISRGVQVLPRDTASLSTTPSESPRAQATSRLSTASCPTPKLHSRLEGLNEDHRGHSRTYDSRVQSRCGSKENILRASHSAVDITKVARRHRMSPFPLTSMDKAFITVLEMTAVLGTEIINYRDGMGRVLAQDVYAKDNLPPFPASVKDGYAVRAADGPGDRFIIGESQAGQQPTHTVMPGQVMRVTTGAPIPCGADAVVQVEDTELLRESEDGTEELEVRILVQARPGQDIRPIGHDIKRGECVLSKGTHMGPSEIGLLATVGVTEVEVQKFPVVAVMSTGNELLNPEDDLHPGKIRDSNRSTLLATIQEHGYPTINLGIVGDNPDDLLNALNEGISRADVIITSGGVSMGEKDYLKQVLDIDLHAQIHFGRVFMKPGLPTTFATVDIDGARKLIFALPGNFTFRDTGAIRIDPVPDSEASRVPVPPPPRGSNPVSAVVTCNLFVIPALRKMQGILDPRPTIIKARLSCDVKLDPRPEYHRCILTWHHQEPLPWAQSTGNQMSSRLMSMRSANGLLMLPPKTEQYVELHKGEVVDVMVIGRL
;
A
#
# COMPACT_ATOMS: atom_id res chain seq x y z
N MET A 1 -39.76 -50.47 9.22
CA MET A 1 -38.79 -49.96 10.19
C MET A 1 -37.74 -49.16 9.44
N ALA A 2 -37.93 -47.84 9.37
CA ALA A 2 -36.92 -46.87 8.98
C ALA A 2 -37.14 -45.70 9.94
N SER A 3 -36.06 -45.34 10.63
CA SER A 3 -35.98 -44.64 11.90
C SER A 3 -36.56 -43.23 11.89
N GLU A 4 -37.43 -42.98 12.86
CA GLU A 4 -37.99 -41.68 13.24
C GLU A 4 -36.87 -40.69 13.58
N GLY A 5 -36.76 -39.61 12.82
CA GLY A 5 -36.00 -38.43 13.23
C GLY A 5 -36.75 -37.74 14.36
N MET A 6 -36.25 -37.85 15.59
CA MET A 6 -36.74 -37.05 16.71
C MET A 6 -36.53 -35.57 16.40
N ILE A 7 -37.64 -34.87 16.17
CA ILE A 7 -37.71 -33.42 16.16
C ILE A 7 -37.51 -32.99 17.62
N LEU A 8 -36.33 -32.43 17.92
CA LEU A 8 -36.04 -31.82 19.23
C LEU A 8 -37.05 -30.69 19.48
N THR A 9 -37.97 -30.92 20.43
CA THR A 9 -38.92 -29.90 20.88
C THR A 9 -38.19 -28.71 21.49
N ASN A 10 -38.80 -27.52 21.44
CA ASN A 10 -38.22 -26.20 21.77
C ASN A 10 -37.59 -26.03 23.17
N HIS A 11 -37.63 -27.04 24.05
CA HIS A 11 -37.02 -26.99 25.38
C HIS A 11 -35.56 -27.50 25.44
N ASP A 12 -35.05 -28.15 24.39
CA ASP A 12 -33.71 -28.78 24.39
C ASP A 12 -32.58 -27.91 23.78
N HIS A 13 -32.85 -26.63 23.50
CA HIS A 13 -31.93 -25.80 22.70
C HIS A 13 -30.91 -24.97 23.49
N GLN A 14 -30.98 -24.92 24.82
CA GLN A 14 -30.16 -24.00 25.61
C GLN A 14 -28.81 -24.59 26.01
N ILE A 15 -27.72 -23.83 25.83
CA ILE A 15 -26.35 -24.27 26.15
C ILE A 15 -26.18 -24.34 27.67
N ARG A 16 -25.93 -25.54 28.21
CA ARG A 16 -25.64 -25.78 29.63
C ARG A 16 -24.16 -25.50 29.93
N VAL A 17 -23.89 -24.51 30.77
CA VAL A 17 -22.53 -24.06 31.08
C VAL A 17 -22.20 -24.31 32.55
N GLY A 18 -20.99 -24.83 32.79
CA GLY A 18 -20.37 -24.94 34.11
C GLY A 18 -19.29 -23.86 34.29
N ILE A 19 -19.25 -23.20 35.44
CA ILE A 19 -18.17 -22.25 35.79
C ILE A 19 -17.42 -22.74 37.02
N LEU A 20 -16.14 -23.08 36.84
CA LEU A 20 -15.27 -23.60 37.89
C LEU A 20 -14.20 -22.56 38.25
N THR A 21 -14.27 -22.02 39.46
CA THR A 21 -13.22 -21.13 39.97
C THR A 21 -12.18 -21.94 40.72
N VAL A 22 -10.93 -21.89 40.26
CA VAL A 22 -9.79 -22.58 40.88
C VAL A 22 -8.97 -21.55 41.64
N SER A 23 -9.05 -21.60 42.98
CA SER A 23 -8.32 -20.68 43.85
C SER A 23 -8.36 -21.11 45.32
N ASP A 24 -7.18 -21.29 45.91
CA ASP A 24 -6.99 -21.56 47.35
C ASP A 24 -7.62 -20.46 48.24
N SER A 25 -7.48 -19.20 47.83
CA SER A 25 -7.96 -18.06 48.62
C SER A 25 -9.48 -17.93 48.54
N CYS A 26 -10.09 -18.12 47.37
CA CYS A 26 -11.55 -18.16 47.25
C CYS A 26 -12.14 -19.38 47.97
N PHE A 27 -11.51 -20.55 47.87
CA PHE A 27 -11.96 -21.78 48.53
C PHE A 27 -11.95 -21.66 50.06
N ARG A 28 -10.93 -21.02 50.64
CA ARG A 28 -10.82 -20.75 52.08
C ARG A 28 -11.63 -19.53 52.54
N ASN A 29 -12.46 -18.92 51.67
CA ASN A 29 -13.21 -17.69 51.92
C ASN A 29 -12.34 -16.50 52.35
N LEU A 30 -11.08 -16.45 51.90
CA LEU A 30 -10.14 -15.34 52.13
C LEU A 30 -10.25 -14.25 51.05
N ALA A 31 -10.85 -14.57 49.90
CA ALA A 31 -11.10 -13.66 48.79
C ALA A 31 -12.47 -13.94 48.16
N GLU A 32 -13.08 -12.92 47.56
CA GLU A 32 -14.33 -13.05 46.81
C GLU A 32 -14.06 -13.51 45.38
N ASP A 33 -14.87 -14.46 44.88
CA ASP A 33 -14.79 -14.89 43.49
C ASP A 33 -15.43 -13.87 42.53
N ARG A 34 -14.64 -12.87 42.13
CA ARG A 34 -15.08 -11.83 41.19
C ARG A 34 -15.09 -12.31 39.74
N SER A 35 -14.22 -13.26 39.39
CA SER A 35 -14.05 -13.73 38.02
C SER A 35 -15.15 -14.71 37.63
N GLY A 36 -15.44 -15.69 38.47
CA GLY A 36 -16.52 -16.65 38.25
C GLY A 36 -17.90 -15.99 38.25
N VAL A 37 -18.15 -15.00 39.12
CA VAL A 37 -19.40 -14.21 39.09
C VAL A 37 -19.53 -13.43 37.77
N ASN A 38 -18.46 -12.78 37.31
CA ASN A 38 -18.48 -12.05 36.04
C ASN A 38 -18.74 -12.98 34.84
N LEU A 39 -18.16 -14.17 34.85
CA LEU A 39 -18.40 -15.16 33.79
C LEU A 39 -19.86 -15.64 33.78
N LYS A 40 -20.54 -15.70 34.93
CA LYS A 40 -21.99 -16.01 34.96
C LYS A 40 -22.78 -14.97 34.20
N ASP A 41 -22.49 -13.69 34.44
CA ASP A 41 -23.18 -12.58 33.79
C ASP A 41 -22.94 -12.59 32.27
N LEU A 42 -21.69 -12.82 31.84
CA LEU A 42 -21.32 -12.89 30.42
C LEU A 42 -21.95 -14.08 29.69
N VAL A 43 -22.09 -15.22 30.35
CA VAL A 43 -22.74 -16.41 29.77
C VAL A 43 -24.24 -16.21 29.67
N HIS A 44 -24.87 -15.57 30.67
CA HIS A 44 -26.31 -15.31 30.68
C HIS A 44 -26.74 -14.26 29.66
N ASP A 45 -25.85 -13.35 29.27
CA ASP A 45 -26.16 -12.29 28.30
C ASP A 45 -26.60 -12.90 26.94
N PRO A 46 -27.87 -12.68 26.51
CA PRO A 46 -28.38 -13.19 25.25
C PRO A 46 -27.68 -12.60 24.02
N SER A 47 -27.03 -11.45 24.15
CA SER A 47 -26.26 -10.81 23.08
C SER A 47 -24.87 -11.43 22.91
N LEU A 48 -24.41 -12.22 23.89
CA LEU A 48 -23.15 -12.96 23.85
C LEU A 48 -23.41 -14.45 23.59
N LEU A 49 -23.53 -15.28 24.63
CA LEU A 49 -23.72 -16.73 24.49
C LEU A 49 -25.17 -17.15 24.74
N GLY A 50 -25.90 -16.47 25.62
CA GLY A 50 -27.28 -16.84 26.00
C GLY A 50 -27.42 -18.22 26.66
N GLY A 51 -26.41 -18.67 27.39
CA GLY A 51 -26.37 -19.98 28.06
C GLY A 51 -27.06 -20.01 29.43
N ILE A 52 -27.33 -21.21 29.94
CA ILE A 52 -27.78 -21.44 31.33
C ILE A 52 -26.61 -21.92 32.17
N ILE A 53 -26.33 -21.24 33.27
CA ILE A 53 -25.42 -21.74 34.30
C ILE A 53 -26.05 -22.93 35.01
N SER A 54 -25.60 -24.13 34.67
CA SER A 54 -26.10 -25.39 35.22
C SER A 54 -25.28 -25.89 36.41
N SER A 55 -24.03 -25.43 36.53
CA SER A 55 -23.18 -25.72 37.69
C SER A 55 -22.18 -24.60 37.93
N TYR A 56 -21.90 -24.35 39.20
CA TYR A 56 -20.88 -23.43 39.65
C TYR A 56 -20.24 -23.97 40.93
N LYS A 57 -18.92 -24.01 40.99
CA LYS A 57 -18.16 -24.52 42.15
C LYS A 57 -16.84 -23.77 42.25
N ILE A 58 -16.34 -23.65 43.47
CA ILE A 58 -15.00 -23.16 43.77
C ILE A 58 -14.21 -24.35 44.34
N VAL A 59 -13.00 -24.58 43.83
CA VAL A 59 -12.10 -25.66 44.26
C VAL A 59 -10.72 -25.07 44.60
N PRO A 60 -9.95 -25.70 45.51
CA PRO A 60 -8.55 -25.31 45.75
C PRO A 60 -7.68 -25.62 44.53
N ASP A 61 -6.46 -25.10 44.51
CA ASP A 61 -5.46 -25.34 43.47
C ASP A 61 -4.83 -26.74 43.60
N GLU A 62 -5.67 -27.78 43.65
CA GLU A 62 -5.30 -29.19 43.77
C GLU A 62 -5.73 -29.96 42.52
N ILE A 63 -4.78 -30.67 41.90
CA ILE A 63 -5.00 -31.37 40.62
C ILE A 63 -6.17 -32.35 40.72
N ASP A 64 -6.22 -33.16 41.78
CA ASP A 64 -7.25 -34.19 41.93
C ASP A 64 -8.66 -33.60 42.11
N GLU A 65 -8.81 -32.50 42.85
CA GLU A 65 -10.12 -31.85 43.04
C GLU A 65 -10.64 -31.17 41.77
N ILE A 66 -9.74 -30.56 41.00
CA ILE A 66 -10.06 -29.98 39.69
C ILE A 66 -10.51 -31.11 38.75
N LYS A 67 -9.73 -32.19 38.66
CA LYS A 67 -10.02 -33.34 37.80
C LYS A 67 -11.36 -34.00 38.13
N GLU A 68 -11.60 -34.31 39.40
CA GLU A 68 -12.85 -34.93 39.84
C GLU A 68 -14.06 -34.06 39.47
N THR A 69 -13.94 -32.75 39.65
CA THR A 69 -15.02 -31.81 39.29
C THR A 69 -15.23 -31.73 37.78
N LEU A 70 -14.17 -31.69 36.97
CA LEU A 70 -14.29 -31.67 35.51
C LEU A 70 -14.90 -32.98 34.99
N VAL A 71 -14.50 -34.13 35.53
CA VAL A 71 -15.05 -35.45 35.17
C VAL A 71 -16.53 -35.55 35.54
N ASP A 72 -16.92 -35.19 36.76
CA ASP A 72 -18.34 -35.15 37.19
C ASP A 72 -19.18 -34.27 36.26
N TRP A 73 -18.67 -33.10 35.89
CA TRP A 73 -19.42 -32.15 35.07
C TRP A 73 -19.53 -32.57 33.61
N CYS A 74 -18.54 -33.28 33.09
CA CYS A 74 -18.58 -33.85 31.75
C CYS A 74 -19.45 -35.11 31.68
N ASP A 75 -19.23 -36.07 32.58
CA ASP A 75 -19.74 -37.43 32.43
C ASP A 75 -21.10 -37.62 33.11
N GLU A 76 -21.31 -37.03 34.30
CA GLU A 76 -22.54 -37.20 35.08
C GLU A 76 -23.55 -36.07 34.82
N LYS A 77 -23.07 -34.82 34.70
CA LYS A 77 -23.94 -33.64 34.45
C LYS A 77 -24.10 -33.29 32.99
N GLU A 78 -23.30 -33.91 32.11
CA GLU A 78 -23.36 -33.73 30.66
C GLU A 78 -23.38 -32.26 30.22
N LEU A 79 -22.56 -31.41 30.85
CA LEU A 79 -22.51 -29.99 30.49
C LEU A 79 -22.01 -29.80 29.06
N ASN A 80 -22.43 -28.73 28.39
CA ASN A 80 -22.00 -28.46 27.01
C ASN A 80 -20.68 -27.69 26.98
N LEU A 81 -20.48 -26.79 27.93
CA LEU A 81 -19.30 -25.94 28.06
C LEU A 81 -18.90 -25.85 29.53
N ILE A 82 -17.60 -26.00 29.82
CA ILE A 82 -17.02 -25.73 31.13
C ILE A 82 -15.98 -24.63 30.97
N LEU A 83 -16.16 -23.54 31.70
CA LEU A 83 -15.21 -22.43 31.81
C LEU A 83 -14.53 -22.50 33.16
N THR A 84 -13.22 -22.71 33.19
CA THR A 84 -12.46 -22.56 34.43
C THR A 84 -11.86 -21.15 34.50
N THR A 85 -11.69 -20.62 35.71
CA THR A 85 -10.94 -19.37 35.92
C THR A 85 -9.98 -19.53 37.09
N GLY A 86 -8.70 -19.19 36.85
CA GLY A 86 -7.64 -19.32 37.85
C GLY A 86 -6.68 -20.49 37.59
N GLY A 87 -5.52 -20.42 38.23
CA GLY A 87 -4.50 -21.48 38.18
C GLY A 87 -3.79 -21.67 36.84
N THR A 88 -3.80 -20.68 35.92
CA THR A 88 -3.18 -20.79 34.58
C THR A 88 -1.81 -20.11 34.45
N GLY A 89 -1.31 -19.44 35.50
CA GLY A 89 -0.04 -18.71 35.48
C GLY A 89 1.20 -19.61 35.59
N PHE A 90 2.33 -19.03 35.99
CA PHE A 90 3.60 -19.74 36.19
C PHE A 90 3.91 -20.04 37.67
N ALA A 91 3.04 -19.67 38.61
CA ALA A 91 3.27 -19.92 40.03
C ALA A 91 3.21 -21.44 40.31
N PRO A 92 3.90 -21.94 41.36
CA PRO A 92 3.86 -23.37 41.70
C PRO A 92 2.47 -23.93 42.01
N ARG A 93 1.51 -23.06 42.35
CA ARG A 93 0.09 -23.42 42.58
C ARG A 93 -0.77 -23.33 41.31
N ASP A 94 -0.27 -22.75 40.21
CA ASP A 94 -1.01 -22.69 38.96
C ASP A 94 -1.02 -24.07 38.28
N VAL A 95 -1.99 -24.92 38.60
CA VAL A 95 -2.05 -26.33 38.14
C VAL A 95 -3.25 -26.66 37.25
N THR A 96 -4.10 -25.67 36.96
CA THR A 96 -5.33 -25.86 36.16
C THR A 96 -5.08 -26.46 34.76
N PRO A 97 -4.04 -26.05 34.01
CA PRO A 97 -3.73 -26.64 32.69
C PRO A 97 -3.33 -28.12 32.79
N GLU A 98 -2.55 -28.49 33.81
CA GLU A 98 -2.11 -29.86 34.07
C GLU A 98 -3.31 -30.76 34.39
N ALA A 99 -4.18 -30.32 35.31
CA ALA A 99 -5.41 -31.03 35.64
C ALA A 99 -6.34 -31.19 34.43
N THR A 100 -6.46 -30.16 33.58
CA THR A 100 -7.32 -30.21 32.40
C THR A 100 -6.79 -31.18 31.34
N ARG A 101 -5.46 -31.21 31.09
CA ARG A 101 -4.85 -32.16 30.14
C ARG A 101 -5.06 -33.63 30.51
N GLU A 102 -5.16 -33.93 31.79
CA GLU A 102 -5.43 -35.30 32.24
C GLU A 102 -6.90 -35.74 32.08
N VAL A 103 -7.82 -34.79 31.90
CA VAL A 103 -9.27 -35.05 31.78
C VAL A 103 -9.74 -35.10 30.33
N ILE A 104 -9.18 -34.24 29.49
CA ILE A 104 -9.58 -34.12 28.07
C ILE A 104 -9.11 -35.33 27.26
N GLU A 105 -9.95 -35.76 26.32
CA GLU A 105 -9.65 -36.83 25.38
C GLU A 105 -8.96 -36.28 24.12
N ARG A 106 -9.28 -35.03 23.76
CA ARG A 106 -8.74 -34.33 22.59
C ARG A 106 -8.46 -32.87 22.94
N GLU A 107 -7.27 -32.39 22.59
CA GLU A 107 -6.95 -30.97 22.73
C GLU A 107 -7.60 -30.12 21.64
N ALA A 108 -7.94 -28.87 22.00
CA ALA A 108 -8.43 -27.82 21.10
C ALA A 108 -7.43 -26.64 21.08
N PRO A 109 -6.19 -26.84 20.59
CA PRO A 109 -5.11 -25.86 20.72
C PRO A 109 -5.39 -24.54 20.00
N GLY A 110 -6.22 -24.55 18.95
CA GLY A 110 -6.61 -23.34 18.22
C GLY A 110 -7.33 -22.31 19.10
N MET A 111 -8.16 -22.76 20.06
CA MET A 111 -8.83 -21.85 21.00
C MET A 111 -7.86 -21.27 22.03
N ALA A 112 -6.93 -22.08 22.53
CA ALA A 112 -5.88 -21.63 23.43
C ALA A 112 -4.96 -20.59 22.74
N LEU A 113 -4.60 -20.84 21.48
CA LEU A 113 -3.81 -19.92 20.67
C LEU A 113 -4.55 -18.61 20.40
N ALA A 114 -5.85 -18.66 20.07
CA ALA A 114 -6.67 -17.47 19.87
C ALA A 114 -6.72 -16.59 21.12
N MET A 115 -6.88 -17.19 22.30
CA MET A 115 -6.84 -16.46 23.57
C MET A 115 -5.47 -15.83 23.83
N LEU A 116 -4.37 -16.54 23.56
CA LEU A 116 -3.01 -16.00 23.71
C LEU A 116 -2.75 -14.84 22.74
N MET A 117 -3.10 -15.01 21.46
CA MET A 117 -2.94 -13.96 20.45
C MET A 117 -3.75 -12.71 20.79
N GLY A 118 -5.01 -12.86 21.20
CA GLY A 118 -5.85 -11.75 21.64
C GLY A 118 -5.28 -11.08 22.90
N SER A 119 -4.82 -11.86 23.87
CA SER A 119 -4.25 -11.33 25.12
C SER A 119 -2.98 -10.52 24.87
N LEU A 120 -2.11 -10.96 23.95
CA LEU A 120 -0.86 -10.26 23.60
C LEU A 120 -1.10 -8.93 22.89
N GLN A 121 -2.26 -8.74 22.25
CA GLN A 121 -2.67 -7.45 21.69
C GLN A 121 -3.07 -6.45 22.79
N VAL A 122 -3.53 -6.94 23.94
CA VAL A 122 -3.97 -6.10 25.07
C VAL A 122 -2.83 -5.83 26.05
N THR A 123 -2.06 -6.85 26.40
CA THR A 123 -0.95 -6.72 27.36
C THR A 123 0.17 -7.72 27.06
N PRO A 124 1.44 -7.30 27.12
CA PRO A 124 2.57 -8.23 26.99
C PRO A 124 2.56 -9.28 28.09
N LEU A 125 1.96 -9.01 29.26
CA LEU A 125 1.85 -9.97 30.36
C LEU A 125 0.96 -11.18 30.03
N GLY A 126 0.19 -11.14 28.93
CA GLY A 126 -0.58 -12.28 28.44
C GLY A 126 0.27 -13.53 28.17
N MET A 127 1.57 -13.36 27.88
CA MET A 127 2.52 -14.47 27.69
C MET A 127 2.74 -15.34 28.93
N LEU A 128 2.33 -14.86 30.11
CA LEU A 128 2.51 -15.57 31.38
C LEU A 128 1.35 -16.52 31.71
N SER A 129 0.34 -16.62 30.84
CA SER A 129 -0.76 -17.57 30.97
C SER A 129 -0.52 -18.82 30.12
N ARG A 130 -0.88 -19.99 30.63
CA ARG A 130 -0.78 -21.29 29.96
C ARG A 130 -2.17 -21.89 29.70
N PRO A 131 -3.04 -21.24 28.92
CA PRO A 131 -4.40 -21.74 28.73
C PRO A 131 -4.38 -23.11 28.03
N VAL A 132 -5.25 -24.02 28.49
CA VAL A 132 -5.55 -25.28 27.82
C VAL A 132 -7.04 -25.28 27.47
N CYS A 133 -7.36 -25.78 26.28
CA CYS A 133 -8.71 -26.03 25.84
C CYS A 133 -8.78 -27.46 25.32
N GLY A 134 -9.87 -28.17 25.57
CA GLY A 134 -10.02 -29.53 25.07
C GLY A 134 -11.42 -30.06 25.24
N ILE A 135 -11.63 -31.26 24.72
CA ILE A 135 -12.92 -31.93 24.60
C ILE A 135 -12.87 -33.22 25.41
N ARG A 136 -13.92 -33.48 26.18
CA ARG A 136 -14.22 -34.77 26.81
C ARG A 136 -15.66 -35.14 26.47
N GLY A 137 -15.87 -36.26 25.79
CA GLY A 137 -17.20 -36.63 25.29
C GLY A 137 -17.81 -35.52 24.41
N LYS A 138 -18.95 -34.97 24.85
CA LYS A 138 -19.67 -33.86 24.18
C LYS A 138 -19.48 -32.50 24.86
N THR A 139 -18.52 -32.39 25.79
CA THR A 139 -18.26 -31.18 26.58
C THR A 139 -16.98 -30.51 26.12
N LEU A 140 -17.05 -29.19 25.92
CA LEU A 140 -15.87 -28.34 25.68
C LEU A 140 -15.38 -27.74 27.01
N ILE A 141 -14.09 -27.89 27.32
CA ILE A 141 -13.44 -27.35 28.53
C ILE A 141 -12.44 -26.27 28.12
N ILE A 142 -12.49 -25.11 28.78
CA ILE A 142 -11.65 -23.94 28.45
C ILE A 142 -11.09 -23.32 29.74
N ASN A 143 -9.76 -23.23 29.83
CA ASN A 143 -9.11 -22.58 30.95
C ASN A 143 -8.88 -21.08 30.69
N LEU A 144 -9.48 -20.24 31.54
CA LEU A 144 -9.33 -18.79 31.50
C LEU A 144 -8.42 -18.29 32.63
N PRO A 145 -7.76 -17.13 32.45
CA PRO A 145 -6.97 -16.50 33.51
C PRO A 145 -7.79 -16.23 34.78
N GLY A 146 -7.12 -16.16 35.94
CA GLY A 146 -7.78 -15.93 37.24
C GLY A 146 -8.27 -14.50 37.47
N SER A 147 -7.76 -13.52 36.74
CA SER A 147 -8.20 -12.12 36.90
C SER A 147 -9.54 -11.88 36.20
N LYS A 148 -10.40 -11.05 36.79
CA LYS A 148 -11.72 -10.69 36.21
C LYS A 148 -11.59 -10.14 34.79
N LYS A 149 -10.61 -9.25 34.58
CA LYS A 149 -10.33 -8.64 33.29
C LYS A 149 -9.81 -9.68 32.27
N GLY A 150 -8.82 -10.48 32.66
CA GLY A 150 -8.23 -11.49 31.78
C GLY A 150 -9.20 -12.58 31.37
N SER A 151 -10.02 -13.09 32.31
CA SER A 151 -11.06 -14.08 31.99
C SER A 151 -12.12 -13.52 31.04
N GLN A 152 -12.57 -12.27 31.24
CA GLN A 152 -13.52 -11.61 30.35
C GLN A 152 -12.99 -11.42 28.93
N GLU A 153 -11.78 -10.87 28.80
CA GLU A 153 -11.15 -10.63 27.50
C GLU A 153 -10.91 -11.95 26.75
N CYS A 154 -10.35 -12.96 27.43
CA CYS A 154 -10.15 -14.29 26.84
C CYS A 154 -11.45 -14.94 26.40
N PHE A 155 -12.52 -14.85 27.19
CA PHE A 155 -13.85 -15.34 26.81
C PHE A 155 -14.39 -14.64 25.56
N GLN A 156 -14.21 -13.32 25.45
CA GLN A 156 -14.64 -12.55 24.28
C GLN A 156 -13.86 -12.91 23.00
N PHE A 157 -12.57 -13.23 23.11
CA PHE A 157 -11.76 -13.62 21.94
C PHE A 157 -12.22 -14.93 21.29
N ILE A 158 -12.75 -15.86 22.08
CA ILE A 158 -13.21 -17.18 21.59
C ILE A 158 -14.72 -17.23 21.34
N LEU A 159 -15.47 -16.22 21.80
CA LEU A 159 -16.92 -16.15 21.67
C LEU A 159 -17.44 -16.35 20.24
N PRO A 160 -16.81 -15.81 19.18
CA PRO A 160 -17.30 -16.02 17.81
C PRO A 160 -17.34 -17.49 17.38
N ALA A 161 -16.46 -18.33 17.91
CA ALA A 161 -16.37 -19.76 17.57
C ALA A 161 -17.14 -20.67 18.54
N LEU A 162 -17.45 -20.18 19.75
CA LEU A 162 -18.04 -20.97 20.82
C LEU A 162 -19.39 -21.62 20.47
N PRO A 163 -20.40 -20.89 19.93
CA PRO A 163 -21.69 -21.48 19.60
C PRO A 163 -21.57 -22.62 18.57
N HIS A 164 -20.76 -22.42 17.53
CA HIS A 164 -20.56 -23.43 16.49
C HIS A 164 -19.80 -24.67 17.01
N ALA A 165 -18.76 -24.46 17.82
CA ALA A 165 -18.02 -25.57 18.43
C ALA A 165 -18.92 -26.44 19.32
N ILE A 166 -19.85 -25.83 20.05
CA ILE A 166 -20.81 -26.55 20.89
C ILE A 166 -21.84 -27.29 20.04
N ASP A 167 -22.38 -26.67 18.99
CA ASP A 167 -23.33 -27.32 18.08
C ASP A 167 -22.71 -28.52 17.35
N LEU A 168 -21.41 -28.46 17.00
CA LEU A 168 -20.64 -29.57 16.44
C LEU A 168 -20.56 -30.75 17.42
N LEU A 169 -20.26 -30.49 18.69
CA LEU A 169 -20.15 -31.53 19.72
C LEU A 169 -21.51 -32.14 20.09
N ARG A 170 -22.61 -31.43 19.81
CA ARG A 170 -23.99 -31.88 20.07
C ARG A 170 -24.61 -32.68 18.92
N ASP A 171 -23.89 -32.91 17.82
CA ASP A 171 -24.40 -33.55 16.60
C ASP A 171 -25.63 -32.82 16.01
N ALA A 172 -25.70 -31.49 16.12
CA ALA A 172 -26.80 -30.68 15.60
C ALA A 172 -26.69 -30.48 14.07
N VAL A 173 -26.90 -31.55 13.30
CA VAL A 173 -26.62 -31.65 11.85
C VAL A 173 -27.19 -30.49 11.01
N VAL A 174 -28.36 -29.95 11.37
CA VAL A 174 -29.02 -28.87 10.60
C VAL A 174 -28.29 -27.53 10.75
N LYS A 175 -27.92 -27.14 11.98
CA LYS A 175 -27.23 -25.87 12.25
C LYS A 175 -25.77 -25.88 11.82
N VAL A 176 -25.12 -27.05 11.91
CA VAL A 176 -23.75 -27.24 11.42
C VAL A 176 -23.69 -27.02 9.91
N LYS A 177 -24.72 -27.44 9.17
CA LYS A 177 -24.80 -27.25 7.72
C LYS A 177 -25.03 -25.78 7.34
N GLU A 178 -25.92 -25.09 8.05
CA GLU A 178 -26.14 -23.64 7.87
C GLU A 178 -24.87 -22.81 8.15
N VAL A 179 -24.06 -23.20 9.14
CA VAL A 179 -22.79 -22.52 9.44
C VAL A 179 -21.70 -22.91 8.45
N HIS A 180 -21.58 -24.17 8.02
CA HIS A 180 -20.62 -24.55 6.97
C HIS A 180 -20.94 -23.87 5.64
N ASP A 181 -22.22 -23.78 5.25
CA ASP A 181 -22.65 -23.05 4.06
C ASP A 181 -22.32 -21.54 4.18
N ALA A 182 -22.39 -20.97 5.39
CA ALA A 182 -21.98 -19.57 5.66
C ALA A 182 -20.46 -19.37 5.76
N LEU A 183 -19.68 -20.42 6.08
CA LEU A 183 -18.22 -20.42 6.18
C LEU A 183 -17.54 -20.76 4.86
N GLU A 184 -18.17 -21.54 3.97
CA GLU A 184 -17.71 -21.76 2.58
C GLU A 184 -17.73 -20.45 1.77
N ASP A 185 -18.53 -19.47 2.20
CA ASP A 185 -18.59 -18.10 1.65
C ASP A 185 -17.56 -17.13 2.28
N LEU A 186 -16.67 -17.60 3.17
CA LEU A 186 -15.55 -16.81 3.73
C LEU A 186 -14.23 -17.09 2.97
N PRO A 187 -13.44 -16.05 2.63
CA PRO A 187 -12.18 -16.23 1.93
C PRO A 187 -11.13 -16.91 2.81
N SER A 188 -10.31 -17.78 2.20
CA SER A 188 -9.22 -18.52 2.84
C SER A 188 -8.21 -17.59 3.53
N PRO A 189 -7.59 -17.99 4.67
CA PRO A 189 -6.52 -17.21 5.27
C PRO A 189 -5.30 -17.14 4.34
N PRO A 190 -4.53 -16.04 4.37
CA PRO A 190 -3.28 -15.94 3.62
C PRO A 190 -2.26 -16.99 4.13
N PRO A 191 -1.37 -17.51 3.28
CA PRO A 191 -0.39 -18.51 3.68
C PRO A 191 0.57 -17.96 4.74
N PRO A 192 1.06 -18.80 5.67
CA PRO A 192 1.94 -18.34 6.73
C PRO A 192 3.25 -17.79 6.17
N LEU A 193 3.73 -16.69 6.77
CA LEU A 193 5.01 -16.08 6.48
C LEU A 193 6.14 -17.09 6.74
N SER A 194 6.98 -17.33 5.73
CA SER A 194 8.22 -18.12 5.86
C SER A 194 9.10 -17.54 6.99
N PRO A 195 9.78 -18.39 7.79
CA PRO A 195 10.65 -17.90 8.85
C PRO A 195 11.81 -17.07 8.27
N PRO A 196 12.37 -16.12 9.05
CA PRO A 196 13.44 -15.26 8.56
C PRO A 196 14.70 -16.09 8.27
N LEU A 197 15.18 -15.99 7.03
CA LEU A 197 16.45 -16.56 6.61
C LEU A 197 17.59 -15.82 7.31
N THR A 198 18.21 -16.48 8.30
CA THR A 198 19.53 -16.12 8.80
C THR A 198 20.59 -16.50 7.76
N LEU A 199 21.38 -15.53 7.31
CA LEU A 199 22.55 -15.78 6.48
C LEU A 199 23.73 -16.29 7.33
N ASN A 200 24.44 -17.26 6.75
CA ASN A 200 25.78 -17.80 7.03
C ASN A 200 25.93 -19.03 7.94
N SER A 201 26.11 -20.19 7.29
CA SER A 201 27.39 -20.91 7.33
C SER A 201 27.40 -22.02 6.26
N VAL A 202 28.41 -21.97 5.40
CA VAL A 202 28.79 -23.06 4.48
C VAL A 202 29.51 -24.16 5.26
N ALA A 203 29.14 -25.38 4.91
CA ALA A 203 29.61 -26.71 5.30
C ALA A 203 30.99 -26.86 5.97
N CYS A 204 31.03 -27.68 7.02
CA CYS A 204 32.15 -28.57 7.30
C CYS A 204 31.63 -30.00 7.53
N THR A 205 32.31 -30.94 6.90
CA THR A 205 32.00 -32.37 6.78
C THR A 205 32.09 -33.12 8.11
N GLN A 206 31.21 -34.11 8.26
CA GLN A 206 31.20 -35.11 9.33
C GLN A 206 32.48 -35.95 9.35
N THR A 207 33.12 -36.06 10.52
CA THR A 207 33.85 -37.26 10.96
C THR A 207 33.68 -37.42 12.47
N GLU A 208 33.01 -38.51 12.83
CA GLU A 208 33.15 -39.41 14.00
C GLU A 208 33.30 -38.88 15.44
N GLU A 209 32.52 -39.53 16.30
CA GLU A 209 32.54 -39.51 17.76
C GLU A 209 33.93 -39.74 18.37
N LYS A 210 34.21 -39.02 19.47
CA LYS A 210 34.64 -39.58 20.76
C LYS A 210 34.65 -38.49 21.83
N GLY A 211 34.04 -38.80 22.97
CA GLY A 211 33.96 -37.89 24.12
C GLY A 211 35.30 -37.68 24.82
N VAL A 212 35.28 -36.79 25.81
CA VAL A 212 36.02 -36.84 27.08
C VAL A 212 35.54 -35.66 27.94
N GLN A 213 35.44 -35.96 29.23
CA GLN A 213 35.07 -35.10 30.36
C GLN A 213 36.13 -34.04 30.71
N CYS A 214 35.79 -33.25 31.73
CA CYS A 214 36.62 -32.55 32.74
C CYS A 214 36.54 -31.02 32.61
N GLU A 215 35.89 -30.35 33.58
CA GLU A 215 36.49 -29.72 34.81
C GLU A 215 37.21 -28.42 34.45
N ASP A 216 37.28 -27.36 35.23
CA ASP A 216 36.63 -26.80 36.42
C ASP A 216 37.19 -25.34 36.49
N ASP A 217 36.89 -24.63 37.56
CA ASP A 217 37.57 -23.42 38.07
C ASP A 217 37.15 -22.05 37.50
N GLU A 218 37.09 -20.95 38.26
CA GLU A 218 36.71 -20.61 39.64
C GLU A 218 36.90 -19.06 39.70
N ASP A 219 35.99 -18.37 40.39
CA ASP A 219 36.21 -17.22 41.29
C ASP A 219 36.97 -15.91 40.88
N GLU A 220 36.33 -14.74 41.01
CA GLU A 220 36.38 -13.88 42.24
C GLU A 220 35.78 -12.45 42.08
N LYS A 221 34.99 -12.06 43.10
CA LYS A 221 34.79 -10.74 43.80
C LYS A 221 34.61 -9.42 43.01
N MET A 222 33.56 -8.58 43.15
CA MET A 222 32.75 -8.01 44.25
C MET A 222 33.32 -6.74 44.97
N LYS A 223 32.45 -5.70 45.05
CA LYS A 223 32.35 -4.54 45.98
C LYS A 223 33.21 -3.29 45.69
N ASP A 224 32.82 -2.07 46.05
CA ASP A 224 31.61 -1.36 46.53
C ASP A 224 32.02 0.14 46.41
N ILE A 225 31.10 1.11 46.37
CA ILE A 225 30.77 2.13 47.40
C ILE A 225 30.18 3.30 46.56
N GLY A 226 29.09 4.01 46.85
CA GLY A 226 28.20 4.14 48.00
C GLY A 226 27.69 5.60 48.05
N ALA A 227 26.36 5.77 48.12
CA ALA A 227 25.52 6.75 48.87
C ALA A 227 25.93 8.25 49.01
N ALA A 228 25.08 9.27 49.20
CA ALA A 228 23.63 9.52 49.18
C ALA A 228 23.38 11.05 49.35
N SER A 229 22.25 11.54 48.81
CA SER A 229 21.34 12.64 49.25
C SER A 229 21.84 13.95 49.87
N THR A 230 21.31 15.10 49.39
CA THR A 230 20.52 16.09 50.18
C THR A 230 19.77 17.08 49.26
N GLU A 231 18.55 17.42 49.64
CA GLU A 231 17.66 18.46 49.10
C GLU A 231 18.04 19.86 49.60
N ASP A 232 17.70 20.93 48.86
CA ASP A 232 17.14 22.18 49.42
C ASP A 232 16.64 23.17 48.35
N HIS A 233 15.57 23.90 48.69
CA HIS A 233 14.84 24.90 47.91
C HIS A 233 15.37 26.34 48.08
N HIS A 234 15.22 27.22 47.06
CA HIS A 234 14.49 28.51 47.10
C HIS A 234 14.88 29.55 46.01
N HIS A 235 13.88 30.38 45.69
CA HIS A 235 13.78 31.45 44.68
C HIS A 235 14.68 32.69 44.89
N ALA A 236 15.01 33.43 43.81
CA ALA A 236 14.61 34.84 43.58
C ALA A 236 15.33 35.51 42.37
N HIS A 237 14.66 36.52 41.81
CA HIS A 237 14.95 37.31 40.61
C HIS A 237 16.19 38.23 40.68
N SER A 238 16.80 38.53 39.52
CA SER A 238 17.25 39.89 39.18
C SER A 238 17.45 40.09 37.68
N HIS A 239 16.95 41.22 37.18
CA HIS A 239 17.29 41.81 35.87
C HIS A 239 18.74 42.30 35.84
N HIS A 240 19.39 42.26 34.67
CA HIS A 240 20.16 43.38 34.12
C HIS A 240 20.52 43.15 32.63
N ARG A 241 20.28 44.18 31.82
CA ARG A 241 20.88 44.38 30.49
C ARG A 241 22.36 44.74 30.64
N HIS A 242 23.25 44.22 29.79
CA HIS A 242 24.03 45.02 28.83
C HIS A 242 24.87 44.15 27.90
N SER A 243 25.18 44.75 26.76
CA SER A 243 25.78 44.31 25.51
C SER A 243 27.28 44.02 25.52
N HIS A 244 27.66 43.07 24.64
CA HIS A 244 28.83 43.00 23.73
C HIS A 244 29.72 41.77 23.92
N SER A 245 29.75 40.90 22.91
CA SER A 245 30.93 40.65 22.03
C SER A 245 30.78 39.28 21.35
N HIS A 246 30.76 39.28 20.01
CA HIS A 246 30.83 38.08 19.19
C HIS A 246 32.17 37.36 19.37
N GLY A 247 32.11 36.04 19.61
CA GLY A 247 33.21 35.09 19.47
C GLY A 247 32.77 33.96 18.54
N HIS A 248 33.63 33.59 17.60
CA HIS A 248 33.35 32.90 16.35
C HIS A 248 32.90 31.42 16.44
N ASN A 249 31.99 31.05 15.53
CA ASN A 249 31.77 29.69 15.05
C ASN A 249 32.86 29.29 14.05
N SER A 250 33.34 28.05 14.17
CA SER A 250 34.12 27.33 13.17
C SER A 250 33.19 26.64 12.16
N HIS A 251 33.22 27.06 10.89
CA HIS A 251 32.70 26.30 9.76
C HIS A 251 33.85 25.87 8.85
N ILE A 252 33.86 24.57 8.56
CA ILE A 252 34.62 23.91 7.50
C ILE A 252 33.87 24.20 6.19
N THR A 253 34.54 24.88 5.25
CA THR A 253 34.14 24.87 3.84
C THR A 253 35.38 24.91 2.97
N ALA A 254 35.41 24.00 2.00
CA ALA A 254 36.32 24.00 0.87
C ALA A 254 36.24 25.32 0.07
N ALA A 255 37.38 25.79 -0.43
CA ALA A 255 37.45 26.80 -1.47
C ALA A 255 38.67 26.53 -2.36
N ALA A 256 38.43 26.42 -3.67
CA ALA A 256 39.42 26.68 -4.69
C ALA A 256 39.19 28.12 -5.20
N ILE A 257 40.27 28.91 -5.28
CA ILE A 257 40.29 30.26 -5.86
C ILE A 257 41.34 30.31 -6.96
N ALA A 258 40.99 30.90 -8.09
CA ALA A 258 41.95 31.61 -8.96
C ALA A 258 41.41 33.01 -9.29
N ALA A 259 42.32 33.98 -9.33
CA ALA A 259 42.08 35.41 -9.14
C ALA A 259 42.30 36.27 -10.40
N LYS A 260 41.64 37.45 -10.48
CA LYS A 260 42.31 38.74 -10.80
C LYS A 260 41.45 40.01 -10.64
N LYS A 261 41.95 40.89 -9.77
CA LYS A 261 41.98 42.38 -9.71
C LYS A 261 40.79 43.23 -10.19
N GLY A 262 40.23 44.01 -9.24
CA GLY A 262 39.56 45.31 -9.48
C GLY A 262 38.59 45.72 -8.35
N LYS A 263 38.98 46.63 -7.46
CA LYS A 263 38.13 47.31 -6.45
C LYS A 263 37.58 48.64 -7.03
N PRO A 264 36.63 49.36 -6.39
CA PRO A 264 35.58 48.95 -5.42
C PRO A 264 34.19 49.60 -5.71
N GLN A 265 33.10 49.06 -5.14
CA GLN A 265 32.13 49.78 -4.26
C GLN A 265 30.74 49.09 -4.17
N GLN A 266 30.43 48.68 -2.93
CA GLN A 266 29.16 48.74 -2.19
C GLN A 266 27.82 48.46 -2.91
N HIS A 267 27.17 47.34 -2.54
CA HIS A 267 25.71 47.29 -2.35
C HIS A 267 25.30 46.31 -1.24
N HIS A 268 24.35 46.75 -0.42
CA HIS A 268 23.68 46.00 0.64
C HIS A 268 22.57 45.10 0.07
N ASN A 269 22.47 43.89 0.62
CA ASN A 269 21.33 42.97 0.50
C ASN A 269 20.43 43.10 1.74
N HIS A 270 19.10 43.11 1.58
CA HIS A 270 18.29 41.92 1.85
C HIS A 270 16.79 42.13 1.59
N ALA A 271 16.23 41.14 0.86
CA ALA A 271 15.01 40.37 1.11
C ALA A 271 13.67 41.08 1.40
N VAL A 272 12.62 40.71 0.63
CA VAL A 272 11.24 40.66 1.10
C VAL A 272 10.48 39.46 0.51
N VAL A 273 9.86 38.71 1.41
CA VAL A 273 8.79 37.71 1.24
C VAL A 273 7.45 38.44 1.07
N MET A 274 6.55 38.00 0.20
CA MET A 274 5.21 38.58 0.06
C MET A 274 4.09 37.57 0.34
N ALA A 275 3.18 37.94 1.24
CA ALA A 275 1.83 37.39 1.32
C ALA A 275 0.80 38.47 1.70
N LYS A 276 -0.22 38.59 0.83
CA LYS A 276 -1.65 38.97 1.02
C LYS A 276 -2.10 40.33 1.59
N GLY A 277 -2.95 41.02 0.81
CA GLY A 277 -4.31 41.40 1.26
C GLY A 277 -4.80 42.85 1.05
N SER A 278 -5.81 43.00 0.16
CA SER A 278 -7.04 43.84 0.30
C SER A 278 -7.13 45.30 -0.22
N GLN A 279 -7.99 45.45 -1.25
CA GLN A 279 -9.03 46.47 -1.60
C GLN A 279 -8.82 48.00 -1.47
N TYR A 280 -9.06 48.75 -2.57
CA TYR A 280 -10.08 49.81 -2.75
C TYR A 280 -10.08 50.37 -4.21
N LEU A 281 -11.26 50.69 -4.76
CA LEU A 281 -11.57 51.45 -6.00
C LEU A 281 -12.30 52.76 -5.58
N PRO A 282 -12.60 53.81 -6.42
CA PRO A 282 -12.51 53.94 -7.89
C PRO A 282 -12.01 55.31 -8.48
N GLY A 283 -11.82 55.36 -9.82
CA GLY A 283 -11.94 56.55 -10.70
C GLY A 283 -10.66 57.33 -11.06
N LEU A 284 -10.42 57.93 -12.23
CA LEU A 284 -11.00 57.89 -13.60
C LEU A 284 -10.01 58.70 -14.51
N LEU A 285 -9.63 58.17 -15.69
CA LEU A 285 -9.02 58.81 -16.91
C LEU A 285 -7.63 59.50 -16.76
N SER A 286 -6.66 59.46 -17.69
CA SER A 286 -6.61 59.16 -19.14
C SER A 286 -5.18 58.82 -19.63
N ASP A 287 -5.12 58.19 -20.82
CA ASP A 287 -4.04 58.17 -21.85
C ASP A 287 -2.76 57.32 -21.68
N LEU A 288 -2.73 56.14 -22.35
CA LEU A 288 -1.76 55.74 -23.42
C LEU A 288 -1.96 54.25 -23.86
N PRO A 289 -1.59 53.86 -25.11
CA PRO A 289 -2.01 52.61 -25.78
C PRO A 289 -1.10 51.37 -25.55
N PRO A 290 -1.56 50.15 -25.94
CA PRO A 290 -1.17 48.89 -25.28
C PRO A 290 -0.05 48.10 -25.98
N ALA A 291 0.67 47.31 -25.18
CA ALA A 291 1.55 46.22 -25.62
C ALA A 291 0.78 44.89 -25.72
N PRO A 292 1.06 44.03 -26.72
CA PRO A 292 0.22 42.89 -27.07
C PRO A 292 0.43 41.65 -26.17
N ARG A 293 -0.67 40.87 -26.04
CA ARG A 293 -0.71 39.54 -25.44
C ARG A 293 -0.33 38.47 -26.48
N ASN A 294 0.33 37.43 -25.97
CA ASN A 294 0.66 36.20 -26.67
C ASN A 294 -0.59 35.52 -27.26
N PHE A 295 -0.42 35.06 -28.50
CA PHE A 295 -1.33 34.23 -29.25
C PHE A 295 -1.32 32.79 -28.73
N THR A 296 -2.52 32.27 -28.51
CA THR A 296 -2.90 30.87 -28.71
C THR A 296 -2.85 30.54 -30.20
N CYS A 297 -2.21 29.43 -30.59
CA CYS A 297 -2.25 28.92 -31.97
C CYS A 297 -3.11 27.65 -32.05
N PHE A 298 -4.27 27.81 -32.71
CA PHE A 298 -4.98 26.75 -33.43
C PHE A 298 -4.41 26.70 -34.87
N CYS A 299 -4.20 25.51 -35.40
CA CYS A 299 -3.80 25.29 -36.78
C CYS A 299 -5.03 25.18 -37.70
N SER A 300 -4.99 25.81 -38.88
CA SER A 300 -5.63 25.33 -40.13
C SER A 300 -5.25 26.21 -41.32
N GLY A 301 -4.73 25.59 -42.39
CA GLY A 301 -5.01 26.01 -43.78
C GLY A 301 -3.96 26.83 -44.53
N ASP A 302 -3.45 26.21 -45.61
CA ASP A 302 -2.98 26.77 -46.88
C ASP A 302 -1.53 27.29 -47.07
N GLN A 303 -0.78 26.46 -47.82
CA GLN A 303 0.43 26.71 -48.65
C GLN A 303 0.20 27.85 -49.68
N PRO A 304 1.22 28.45 -50.38
CA PRO A 304 2.53 27.88 -50.79
C PRO A 304 3.78 28.81 -50.84
N GLY A 305 4.98 28.21 -50.82
CA GLY A 305 6.27 28.75 -51.36
C GLY A 305 6.90 29.94 -50.61
N THR A 306 8.20 30.14 -50.43
CA THR A 306 9.44 29.57 -51.01
C THR A 306 10.57 30.10 -50.11
N ILE A 307 11.51 29.26 -49.66
CA ILE A 307 12.79 29.69 -49.08
C ILE A 307 13.90 29.07 -49.92
N PRO A 308 14.82 29.87 -50.49
CA PRO A 308 16.08 29.36 -51.02
C PRO A 308 17.26 29.49 -50.04
N ASP A 309 17.97 28.36 -49.96
CA ASP A 309 19.42 28.13 -50.01
C ASP A 309 20.38 28.69 -48.95
N SER A 310 20.98 27.74 -48.21
CA SER A 310 22.40 27.29 -48.28
C SER A 310 22.87 26.89 -46.86
N ILE A 311 23.55 25.77 -46.55
CA ILE A 311 24.43 24.85 -47.29
C ILE A 311 24.26 23.42 -46.72
N ILE A 312 24.33 22.45 -47.63
CA ILE A 312 24.10 21.01 -47.50
C ILE A 312 25.37 20.28 -46.99
N SER A 313 25.21 19.33 -46.06
CA SER A 313 26.14 18.20 -45.90
C SER A 313 25.50 16.93 -46.48
N ARG A 314 26.09 16.41 -47.57
CA ARG A 314 25.71 15.15 -48.22
C ARG A 314 26.38 13.96 -47.54
N GLY A 315 25.66 12.84 -47.58
CA GLY A 315 25.96 11.59 -46.88
C GLY A 315 27.21 10.84 -47.35
N VAL A 316 27.50 9.80 -46.57
CA VAL A 316 28.57 8.84 -46.84
C VAL A 316 27.93 7.51 -47.23
N GLN A 317 28.22 7.14 -48.47
CA GLN A 317 27.92 5.86 -49.09
C GLN A 317 29.11 4.93 -48.82
N VAL A 318 28.79 3.71 -48.38
CA VAL A 318 29.72 2.62 -48.12
C VAL A 318 30.25 2.06 -49.44
N LEU A 319 31.57 1.99 -49.60
CA LEU A 319 32.25 1.15 -50.59
C LEU A 319 33.59 0.60 -50.04
N PRO A 320 34.11 -0.53 -50.58
CA PRO A 320 34.89 -1.54 -49.86
C PRO A 320 36.40 -1.51 -50.18
N ARG A 321 37.19 -2.31 -49.45
CA ARG A 321 38.54 -2.72 -49.87
C ARG A 321 38.98 -4.06 -49.28
N ASP A 322 39.21 -5.02 -50.16
CA ASP A 322 39.93 -6.28 -49.93
C ASP A 322 41.44 -6.04 -49.75
N THR A 323 42.13 -6.87 -48.94
CA THR A 323 43.25 -7.74 -49.39
C THR A 323 43.83 -8.62 -48.26
N ALA A 324 43.72 -9.93 -48.49
CA ALA A 324 44.54 -11.10 -48.13
C ALA A 324 45.60 -11.08 -47.00
N SER A 325 45.61 -12.18 -46.19
CA SER A 325 46.79 -13.04 -45.92
C SER A 325 46.43 -14.37 -45.20
N LEU A 326 46.55 -15.49 -45.95
CA LEU A 326 47.15 -16.80 -45.64
C LEU A 326 46.65 -17.77 -44.51
N SER A 327 45.87 -18.79 -44.93
CA SER A 327 46.31 -20.20 -45.18
C SER A 327 45.77 -21.40 -44.35
N THR A 328 45.48 -22.48 -45.11
CA THR A 328 45.42 -23.95 -44.83
C THR A 328 44.07 -24.69 -44.53
N THR A 329 43.31 -25.02 -45.59
CA THR A 329 42.82 -26.36 -46.10
C THR A 329 42.40 -27.54 -45.16
N PRO A 330 41.67 -28.61 -45.62
CA PRO A 330 40.43 -28.71 -46.43
C PRO A 330 39.46 -29.92 -46.10
N SER A 331 38.30 -29.98 -46.78
CA SER A 331 37.43 -31.17 -47.13
C SER A 331 36.65 -31.88 -46.00
N GLU A 332 35.43 -32.41 -46.13
CA GLU A 332 34.68 -33.03 -47.23
C GLU A 332 33.16 -32.76 -47.10
N SER A 333 32.45 -32.94 -48.22
CA SER A 333 30.98 -33.09 -48.34
C SER A 333 30.74 -34.50 -48.94
N PRO A 334 29.53 -35.14 -48.97
CA PRO A 334 28.39 -34.61 -49.75
C PRO A 334 26.94 -35.10 -49.43
N ARG A 335 25.97 -34.46 -50.13
CA ARG A 335 24.72 -35.00 -50.76
C ARG A 335 23.47 -35.27 -49.87
N ALA A 336 22.21 -35.04 -50.29
CA ALA A 336 21.62 -34.56 -51.56
C ALA A 336 20.10 -34.19 -51.42
N GLN A 337 19.62 -33.44 -52.43
CA GLN A 337 18.26 -33.34 -53.01
C GLN A 337 17.18 -32.47 -52.30
N ALA A 338 16.79 -31.28 -52.80
CA ALA A 338 16.06 -30.90 -54.04
C ALA A 338 14.53 -31.15 -53.91
N THR A 339 13.56 -30.26 -54.18
CA THR A 339 13.34 -29.19 -55.20
C THR A 339 12.08 -28.36 -54.79
N SER A 340 12.09 -27.01 -54.78
CA SER A 340 11.56 -26.02 -55.78
C SER A 340 10.02 -25.90 -55.89
N ARG A 341 9.31 -24.78 -56.15
CA ARG A 341 9.56 -23.33 -56.41
C ARG A 341 8.19 -22.59 -56.53
N LEU A 342 8.12 -21.32 -56.06
CA LEU A 342 7.53 -20.06 -56.62
C LEU A 342 6.38 -20.11 -57.68
N SER A 343 5.31 -19.27 -57.70
CA SER A 343 5.27 -17.78 -57.83
C SER A 343 3.86 -17.14 -57.70
N THR A 344 3.85 -15.87 -57.24
CA THR A 344 3.02 -14.64 -57.49
C THR A 344 1.76 -14.62 -58.41
N ALA A 345 0.68 -13.90 -58.00
CA ALA A 345 0.19 -12.61 -58.62
C ALA A 345 -1.28 -12.21 -58.25
N SER A 346 -1.44 -10.96 -57.78
CA SER A 346 -2.39 -9.86 -58.12
C SER A 346 -3.92 -10.04 -58.34
N CYS A 347 -4.69 -9.12 -57.71
CA CYS A 347 -6.15 -8.84 -57.82
C CYS A 347 -6.65 -8.47 -59.24
N PRO A 348 -7.98 -8.53 -59.51
CA PRO A 348 -8.83 -7.31 -59.40
C PRO A 348 -10.33 -7.52 -59.03
N THR A 349 -11.00 -6.47 -58.54
CA THR A 349 -12.48 -6.27 -58.52
C THR A 349 -12.98 -5.66 -59.84
N PRO A 350 -14.26 -5.86 -60.27
CA PRO A 350 -15.27 -4.80 -60.08
C PRO A 350 -16.75 -5.24 -59.92
N LYS A 351 -17.57 -4.22 -59.60
CA LYS A 351 -19.00 -4.11 -59.26
C LYS A 351 -20.01 -4.62 -60.33
N LEU A 352 -21.22 -5.01 -59.91
CA LEU A 352 -22.47 -4.72 -60.65
C LEU A 352 -23.72 -4.68 -59.75
N HIS A 353 -24.72 -3.94 -60.23
CA HIS A 353 -25.92 -3.40 -59.59
C HIS A 353 -27.16 -4.32 -59.59
N SER A 354 -28.05 -4.05 -58.61
CA SER A 354 -29.53 -4.04 -58.65
C SER A 354 -30.34 -5.30 -59.03
N ARG A 355 -31.26 -5.73 -58.15
CA ARG A 355 -32.71 -5.47 -58.30
C ARG A 355 -33.52 -5.95 -57.08
N LEU A 356 -34.47 -5.11 -56.68
CA LEU A 356 -35.65 -5.48 -55.89
C LEU A 356 -36.49 -6.51 -56.66
N GLU A 357 -37.12 -7.44 -55.94
CA GLU A 357 -38.58 -7.52 -55.80
C GLU A 357 -38.94 -8.63 -54.81
N GLY A 358 -39.94 -8.35 -53.97
CA GLY A 358 -40.34 -9.19 -52.86
C GLY A 358 -41.17 -10.41 -53.29
N LEU A 359 -41.63 -11.16 -52.29
CA LEU A 359 -42.99 -11.65 -52.19
C LEU A 359 -43.23 -12.23 -50.79
N ASN A 360 -44.48 -12.03 -50.37
CA ASN A 360 -45.08 -12.22 -49.07
C ASN A 360 -45.15 -13.68 -48.59
N GLU A 361 -45.31 -13.79 -47.27
CA GLU A 361 -46.26 -14.63 -46.52
C GLU A 361 -46.46 -16.09 -46.99
N ASP A 362 -46.30 -17.06 -46.07
CA ASP A 362 -47.45 -17.40 -45.24
C ASP A 362 -47.14 -18.38 -44.09
N HIS A 363 -48.04 -18.33 -43.12
CA HIS A 363 -48.08 -19.01 -41.83
C HIS A 363 -48.15 -20.54 -41.90
N ARG A 364 -47.58 -21.23 -40.89
CA ARG A 364 -48.32 -22.12 -39.96
C ARG A 364 -47.39 -22.88 -38.99
N GLY A 365 -47.68 -22.73 -37.69
CA GLY A 365 -48.18 -23.87 -36.92
C GLY A 365 -47.20 -24.75 -36.13
N HIS A 366 -47.02 -24.38 -34.87
CA HIS A 366 -47.15 -25.25 -33.67
C HIS A 366 -46.03 -26.24 -33.27
N SER A 367 -45.38 -25.83 -32.17
CA SER A 367 -45.45 -26.46 -30.83
C SER A 367 -44.76 -27.81 -30.56
N ARG A 368 -43.65 -27.68 -29.80
CA ARG A 368 -43.24 -28.45 -28.61
C ARG A 368 -43.07 -29.97 -28.75
N THR A 369 -41.85 -30.44 -28.49
CA THR A 369 -41.48 -31.06 -27.20
C THR A 369 -39.97 -31.33 -27.09
N TYR A 370 -39.55 -31.47 -25.83
CA TYR A 370 -38.22 -31.59 -25.25
C TYR A 370 -37.28 -32.62 -25.90
N ASP A 371 -35.99 -32.27 -25.99
CA ASP A 371 -34.92 -33.19 -25.59
C ASP A 371 -33.71 -32.41 -25.04
N SER A 372 -33.21 -32.89 -23.91
CA SER A 372 -32.09 -32.37 -23.13
C SER A 372 -30.77 -32.86 -23.70
N ARG A 373 -29.91 -31.96 -24.19
CA ARG A 373 -28.46 -32.24 -24.31
C ARG A 373 -27.63 -31.03 -23.93
N VAL A 374 -26.85 -31.23 -22.88
CA VAL A 374 -25.67 -30.46 -22.52
C VAL A 374 -24.80 -30.28 -23.77
N GLN A 375 -24.67 -29.06 -24.26
CA GLN A 375 -23.67 -28.69 -25.25
C GLN A 375 -22.90 -27.47 -24.74
N SER A 376 -21.66 -27.75 -24.32
CA SER A 376 -20.53 -26.84 -24.40
C SER A 376 -20.62 -26.04 -25.70
N ARG A 377 -20.84 -24.73 -25.58
CA ARG A 377 -20.75 -23.79 -26.70
C ARG A 377 -19.59 -22.84 -26.47
N CYS A 378 -18.45 -23.22 -27.06
CA CYS A 378 -17.49 -22.27 -27.59
C CYS A 378 -18.25 -21.36 -28.58
N GLY A 379 -18.54 -20.13 -28.16
CA GLY A 379 -19.29 -19.16 -28.93
C GLY A 379 -18.39 -18.44 -29.93
N SER A 380 -18.79 -18.50 -31.20
CA SER A 380 -18.22 -17.86 -32.38
C SER A 380 -18.14 -16.33 -32.28
N LYS A 381 -17.09 -15.78 -32.91
CA LYS A 381 -16.61 -14.38 -32.97
C LYS A 381 -17.57 -13.29 -33.53
N GLU A 382 -18.89 -13.41 -33.41
CA GLU A 382 -19.82 -12.46 -34.07
C GLU A 382 -20.86 -11.75 -33.19
N ASN A 383 -20.89 -11.94 -31.86
CA ASN A 383 -21.94 -11.35 -31.01
C ASN A 383 -21.51 -10.22 -30.04
N ILE A 384 -20.26 -9.77 -30.05
CA ILE A 384 -19.80 -8.70 -29.13
C ILE A 384 -19.81 -7.30 -29.79
N LEU A 385 -20.09 -7.22 -31.10
CA LEU A 385 -20.20 -5.94 -31.81
C LEU A 385 -21.66 -5.68 -32.20
N ARG A 386 -22.27 -4.73 -31.47
CA ARG A 386 -23.56 -4.03 -31.70
C ARG A 386 -24.83 -4.68 -31.14
N ALA A 387 -25.00 -4.60 -29.83
CA ALA A 387 -26.28 -4.12 -29.32
C ALA A 387 -26.24 -2.59 -29.37
N SER A 388 -26.98 -1.96 -30.29
CA SER A 388 -27.05 -0.49 -30.38
C SER A 388 -27.84 0.14 -29.23
N HIS A 389 -28.52 -0.68 -28.44
CA HIS A 389 -29.43 -0.28 -27.36
C HIS A 389 -29.25 -1.22 -26.17
N SER A 390 -29.31 -0.64 -24.98
CA SER A 390 -29.32 -1.30 -23.68
C SER A 390 -30.59 -2.11 -23.46
N ALA A 391 -30.45 -3.25 -22.79
CA ALA A 391 -31.55 -4.10 -22.35
C ALA A 391 -32.16 -3.66 -21.01
N VAL A 392 -31.67 -2.57 -20.40
CA VAL A 392 -32.19 -2.04 -19.14
C VAL A 392 -33.59 -1.42 -19.34
N ASP A 393 -34.59 -2.04 -18.71
CA ASP A 393 -35.98 -1.58 -18.77
C ASP A 393 -36.26 -0.39 -17.84
N ILE A 394 -36.27 0.82 -18.41
CA ILE A 394 -36.56 2.08 -17.71
C ILE A 394 -38.06 2.34 -17.49
N THR A 395 -38.97 1.55 -18.09
CA THR A 395 -40.42 1.82 -18.05
C THR A 395 -41.08 1.40 -16.74
N LYS A 396 -40.43 0.52 -15.96
CA LYS A 396 -40.99 -0.09 -14.74
C LYS A 396 -40.55 0.61 -13.45
N VAL A 397 -40.50 1.94 -13.43
CA VAL A 397 -40.06 2.75 -12.28
C VAL A 397 -40.71 2.35 -10.94
N ALA A 398 -42.00 2.03 -10.94
CA ALA A 398 -42.73 1.63 -9.73
C ALA A 398 -42.21 0.33 -9.09
N ARG A 399 -41.64 -0.58 -9.91
CA ARG A 399 -41.11 -1.88 -9.50
C ARG A 399 -39.62 -1.86 -9.13
N ARG A 400 -39.00 -0.67 -9.07
CA ARG A 400 -37.60 -0.55 -8.63
C ARG A 400 -37.41 -1.07 -7.21
N HIS A 401 -36.22 -1.59 -6.94
CA HIS A 401 -35.86 -2.08 -5.61
C HIS A 401 -35.97 -0.98 -4.56
N ARG A 402 -36.64 -1.28 -3.44
CA ARG A 402 -36.75 -0.38 -2.27
C ARG A 402 -35.63 -0.60 -1.24
N MET A 403 -34.98 -1.75 -1.33
CA MET A 403 -33.76 -2.10 -0.61
C MET A 403 -32.67 -2.39 -1.62
N SER A 404 -31.43 -2.03 -1.33
CA SER A 404 -30.35 -2.33 -2.28
C SER A 404 -30.19 -3.84 -2.45
N PRO A 405 -30.09 -4.33 -3.71
CA PRO A 405 -29.89 -5.76 -3.98
C PRO A 405 -28.50 -6.26 -3.58
N PHE A 406 -27.56 -5.35 -3.29
CA PHE A 406 -26.20 -5.69 -2.89
C PHE A 406 -26.07 -5.69 -1.36
N PRO A 407 -25.47 -6.73 -0.74
CA PRO A 407 -25.21 -6.74 0.69
C PRO A 407 -24.25 -5.61 1.10
N LEU A 408 -24.22 -5.33 2.40
CA LEU A 408 -23.34 -4.31 2.95
C LEU A 408 -21.99 -4.95 3.31
N THR A 409 -20.96 -4.67 2.52
CA THR A 409 -19.63 -5.28 2.68
C THR A 409 -18.79 -4.48 3.68
N SER A 410 -18.04 -5.14 4.56
CA SER A 410 -17.09 -4.43 5.45
C SER A 410 -15.98 -3.76 4.63
N MET A 411 -15.33 -2.74 5.19
CA MET A 411 -14.20 -2.08 4.53
C MET A 411 -13.09 -3.09 4.19
N ASP A 412 -12.69 -3.91 5.16
CA ASP A 412 -11.58 -4.85 4.99
C ASP A 412 -11.88 -5.88 3.91
N LYS A 413 -13.10 -6.44 3.90
CA LYS A 413 -13.54 -7.38 2.85
C LYS A 413 -13.52 -6.70 1.49
N ALA A 414 -14.04 -5.47 1.38
CA ALA A 414 -14.02 -4.73 0.12
C ALA A 414 -12.58 -4.47 -0.38
N PHE A 415 -11.67 -4.08 0.51
CA PHE A 415 -10.26 -3.81 0.17
C PHE A 415 -9.55 -5.09 -0.29
N ILE A 416 -9.71 -6.20 0.45
CA ILE A 416 -9.13 -7.50 0.10
C ILE A 416 -9.67 -7.97 -1.26
N THR A 417 -10.99 -7.93 -1.47
CA THR A 417 -11.61 -8.33 -2.75
C THR A 417 -11.06 -7.52 -3.93
N VAL A 418 -10.86 -6.21 -3.78
CA VAL A 418 -10.25 -5.38 -4.83
C VAL A 418 -8.85 -5.89 -5.17
N LEU A 419 -8.01 -6.14 -4.16
CA LEU A 419 -6.66 -6.64 -4.40
C LEU A 419 -6.66 -8.04 -4.98
N GLU A 420 -7.47 -8.98 -4.49
CA GLU A 420 -7.54 -10.35 -5.00
C GLU A 420 -7.96 -10.41 -6.47
N MET A 421 -8.98 -9.65 -6.85
CA MET A 421 -9.52 -9.66 -8.21
C MET A 421 -8.65 -8.88 -9.22
N THR A 422 -7.74 -8.03 -8.72
CA THR A 422 -6.81 -7.26 -9.54
C THR A 422 -5.60 -8.10 -9.96
N ALA A 423 -5.36 -8.23 -11.25
CA ALA A 423 -4.18 -8.89 -11.80
C ALA A 423 -3.00 -7.92 -11.98
N VAL A 424 -1.78 -8.44 -11.94
CA VAL A 424 -0.58 -7.72 -12.37
C VAL A 424 -0.57 -7.68 -13.91
N LEU A 425 -0.24 -6.54 -14.50
CA LEU A 425 -0.16 -6.40 -15.95
C LEU A 425 1.06 -7.12 -16.53
N GLY A 426 1.11 -7.22 -17.86
CA GLY A 426 2.29 -7.71 -18.56
C GLY A 426 3.46 -6.73 -18.51
N THR A 427 4.57 -7.13 -19.11
CA THR A 427 5.82 -6.37 -19.11
C THR A 427 6.02 -5.57 -20.40
N GLU A 428 6.89 -4.56 -20.35
CA GLU A 428 7.38 -3.79 -21.48
C GLU A 428 8.85 -3.39 -21.28
N ILE A 429 9.57 -3.16 -22.37
CA ILE A 429 10.95 -2.64 -22.33
C ILE A 429 10.90 -1.13 -22.50
N ILE A 430 11.59 -0.43 -21.61
CA ILE A 430 11.67 1.04 -21.61
C ILE A 430 13.11 1.50 -21.48
N ASN A 431 13.35 2.76 -21.87
CA ASN A 431 14.60 3.43 -21.54
C ASN A 431 14.69 3.67 -20.02
N TYR A 432 15.87 3.53 -19.43
CA TYR A 432 16.07 3.70 -17.99
C TYR A 432 15.61 5.06 -17.46
N ARG A 433 15.63 6.12 -18.30
CA ARG A 433 15.18 7.46 -17.91
C ARG A 433 13.68 7.55 -17.63
N ASP A 434 12.90 6.67 -18.26
CA ASP A 434 11.46 6.57 -18.07
C ASP A 434 11.08 5.61 -16.92
N GLY A 435 12.09 5.12 -16.18
CA GLY A 435 11.94 4.13 -15.11
C GLY A 435 11.39 4.67 -13.79
N MET A 436 11.23 5.98 -13.62
CA MET A 436 10.73 6.56 -12.37
C MET A 436 9.35 6.00 -11.99
N GLY A 437 9.24 5.40 -10.80
CA GLY A 437 8.01 4.78 -10.30
C GLY A 437 7.64 3.44 -10.97
N ARG A 438 8.47 2.93 -11.89
CA ARG A 438 8.27 1.62 -12.52
C ARG A 438 8.78 0.50 -11.62
N VAL A 439 8.26 -0.70 -11.82
CA VAL A 439 8.74 -1.92 -11.13
C VAL A 439 9.50 -2.80 -12.11
N LEU A 440 10.73 -3.18 -11.76
CA LEU A 440 11.56 -4.08 -12.57
C LEU A 440 10.90 -5.45 -12.72
N ALA A 441 10.86 -5.95 -13.95
CA ALA A 441 10.40 -7.30 -14.27
C ALA A 441 11.54 -8.31 -14.47
N GLN A 442 12.79 -7.83 -14.47
CA GLN A 442 14.02 -8.59 -14.58
C GLN A 442 15.01 -8.24 -13.47
N ASP A 443 15.94 -9.15 -13.18
CA ASP A 443 17.15 -8.82 -12.43
C ASP A 443 18.12 -8.05 -13.34
N VAL A 444 18.90 -7.14 -12.76
CA VAL A 444 19.90 -6.34 -13.47
C VAL A 444 21.28 -6.64 -12.90
N TYR A 445 22.20 -7.00 -13.78
CA TYR A 445 23.55 -7.40 -13.43
C TYR A 445 24.59 -6.40 -13.93
N ALA A 446 25.64 -6.17 -13.14
CA ALA A 446 26.76 -5.34 -13.55
C ALA A 446 27.62 -6.03 -14.62
N LYS A 447 27.82 -5.36 -15.76
CA LYS A 447 28.71 -5.85 -16.82
C LYS A 447 30.20 -5.57 -16.56
N ASP A 448 30.48 -4.58 -15.73
CA ASP A 448 31.82 -4.07 -15.40
C ASP A 448 31.96 -3.92 -13.88
N ASN A 449 33.20 -3.87 -13.39
CA ASN A 449 33.49 -3.53 -12.00
C ASN A 449 33.36 -2.02 -11.76
N LEU A 450 33.03 -1.61 -10.53
CA LEU A 450 33.10 -0.24 -10.06
C LEU A 450 33.94 -0.16 -8.76
N PRO A 451 35.02 0.63 -8.72
CA PRO A 451 35.69 1.21 -9.89
C PRO A 451 36.28 0.10 -10.80
N PRO A 452 36.45 0.36 -12.12
CA PRO A 452 37.00 -0.63 -13.06
C PRO A 452 38.54 -0.72 -13.04
N PHE A 453 39.20 0.23 -12.38
CA PHE A 453 40.64 0.31 -12.10
C PHE A 453 40.82 0.64 -10.61
N PRO A 454 41.97 0.36 -9.99
CA PRO A 454 42.23 0.84 -8.64
C PRO A 454 42.22 2.37 -8.67
N ALA A 455 41.37 3.00 -7.87
CA ALA A 455 41.12 4.43 -7.93
C ALA A 455 41.56 5.12 -6.64
N SER A 456 42.16 6.30 -6.75
CA SER A 456 42.51 7.11 -5.59
C SER A 456 41.26 7.63 -4.88
N VAL A 457 41.25 7.57 -3.55
CA VAL A 457 40.21 8.17 -2.70
C VAL A 457 40.50 9.65 -2.42
N LYS A 458 41.77 10.07 -2.53
CA LYS A 458 42.25 11.40 -2.16
C LYS A 458 43.05 12.06 -3.29
N ASP A 459 43.18 13.39 -3.21
CA ASP A 459 44.21 14.12 -3.92
C ASP A 459 45.53 13.98 -3.17
N GLY A 460 46.62 13.66 -3.87
CA GLY A 460 47.92 13.45 -3.24
C GLY A 460 48.89 12.69 -4.13
N TYR A 461 49.59 11.71 -3.55
CA TYR A 461 50.64 10.97 -4.24
C TYR A 461 50.44 9.46 -4.07
N ALA A 462 50.46 8.75 -5.19
CA ALA A 462 50.55 7.29 -5.21
C ALA A 462 51.98 6.88 -4.88
N VAL A 463 52.13 6.11 -3.80
CA VAL A 463 53.40 5.73 -3.21
C VAL A 463 53.52 4.21 -3.09
N ARG A 464 54.74 3.75 -2.84
CA ARG A 464 55.00 2.41 -2.30
C ARG A 464 55.04 2.52 -0.79
N ALA A 465 54.12 1.88 -0.09
CA ALA A 465 54.05 1.91 1.38
C ALA A 465 55.37 1.44 2.02
N ALA A 466 56.05 0.48 1.39
CA ALA A 466 57.35 -0.04 1.85
C ALA A 466 58.48 1.00 1.86
N ASP A 467 58.40 2.08 1.09
CA ASP A 467 59.43 3.11 1.05
C ASP A 467 59.37 4.02 2.30
N GLY A 468 58.21 4.11 2.95
CA GLY A 468 58.00 4.93 4.17
C GLY A 468 58.11 6.44 3.94
N PRO A 469 58.26 7.23 5.02
CA PRO A 469 58.49 8.68 4.94
C PRO A 469 59.80 9.06 4.21
N GLY A 470 59.86 10.29 3.72
CA GLY A 470 61.07 10.90 3.14
C GLY A 470 60.87 11.48 1.73
N ASP A 471 61.97 11.95 1.16
CA ASP A 471 61.98 12.70 -0.10
C ASP A 471 61.85 11.75 -1.29
N ARG A 472 61.01 12.08 -2.26
CA ARG A 472 60.65 11.22 -3.40
C ARG A 472 60.62 12.02 -4.70
N PHE A 473 61.01 11.37 -5.80
CA PHE A 473 60.90 11.94 -7.14
C PHE A 473 59.49 11.75 -7.68
N ILE A 474 58.89 12.83 -8.17
CA ILE A 474 57.58 12.78 -8.83
C ILE A 474 57.84 12.46 -10.30
N ILE A 475 57.36 11.29 -10.76
CA ILE A 475 57.61 10.80 -12.12
C ILE A 475 56.51 11.18 -13.12
N GLY A 476 55.52 11.94 -12.68
CA GLY A 476 54.39 12.38 -13.48
C GLY A 476 53.09 12.49 -12.68
N GLU A 477 51.99 12.60 -13.41
CA GLU A 477 50.65 12.75 -12.87
C GLU A 477 49.69 11.69 -13.46
N SER A 478 48.84 11.11 -12.62
CA SER A 478 47.67 10.35 -13.02
C SER A 478 46.42 11.20 -12.85
N GLN A 479 45.73 11.44 -13.96
CA GLN A 479 44.51 12.25 -14.01
C GLN A 479 43.28 11.39 -14.28
N ALA A 480 42.12 11.81 -13.77
CA ALA A 480 40.85 11.17 -14.07
C ALA A 480 40.59 11.14 -15.59
N GLY A 481 40.22 9.97 -16.11
CA GLY A 481 39.94 9.75 -17.53
C GLY A 481 41.13 9.32 -18.39
N GLN A 482 42.35 9.23 -17.84
CA GLN A 482 43.52 8.72 -18.54
C GLN A 482 44.19 7.59 -17.75
N GLN A 483 44.51 6.48 -18.42
CA GLN A 483 45.25 5.38 -17.79
C GLN A 483 46.74 5.73 -17.71
N PRO A 484 47.37 5.71 -16.53
CA PRO A 484 48.80 5.96 -16.40
C PRO A 484 49.61 4.86 -17.11
N THR A 485 50.64 5.28 -17.84
CA THR A 485 51.55 4.39 -18.60
C THR A 485 52.86 4.10 -17.86
N HIS A 486 53.23 4.94 -16.89
CA HIS A 486 54.46 4.77 -16.11
C HIS A 486 54.23 3.84 -14.91
N THR A 487 55.30 3.18 -14.47
CA THR A 487 55.33 2.33 -13.27
C THR A 487 56.13 3.04 -12.18
N VAL A 488 55.58 3.13 -10.98
CA VAL A 488 56.22 3.72 -9.81
C VAL A 488 57.27 2.74 -9.25
N MET A 489 58.53 3.11 -9.30
CA MET A 489 59.67 2.33 -8.77
C MET A 489 60.03 2.79 -7.34
N PRO A 490 60.80 2.00 -6.55
CA PRO A 490 61.26 2.46 -5.24
C PRO A 490 61.93 3.84 -5.27
N GLY A 491 61.56 4.71 -4.33
CA GLY A 491 62.02 6.10 -4.26
C GLY A 491 61.28 7.08 -5.17
N GLN A 492 60.31 6.60 -5.95
CA GLN A 492 59.47 7.41 -6.84
C GLN A 492 58.03 7.46 -6.33
N VAL A 493 57.33 8.51 -6.72
CA VAL A 493 55.88 8.68 -6.51
C VAL A 493 55.25 9.27 -7.75
N MET A 494 53.94 9.12 -7.89
CA MET A 494 53.16 9.79 -8.94
C MET A 494 52.08 10.64 -8.31
N ARG A 495 51.93 11.89 -8.75
CA ARG A 495 50.81 12.72 -8.31
C ARG A 495 49.50 12.09 -8.78
N VAL A 496 48.51 12.02 -7.92
CA VAL A 496 47.17 11.48 -8.23
C VAL A 496 46.09 12.43 -7.74
N THR A 497 45.02 12.52 -8.50
CA THR A 497 43.78 13.21 -8.09
C THR A 497 42.72 12.20 -7.68
N THR A 498 41.71 12.66 -6.94
CA THR A 498 40.59 11.85 -6.47
C THR A 498 39.86 11.22 -7.65
N GLY A 499 39.70 9.90 -7.62
CA GLY A 499 39.09 9.13 -8.70
C GLY A 499 40.04 8.79 -9.86
N ALA A 500 41.29 9.27 -9.86
CA ALA A 500 42.27 8.89 -10.86
C ALA A 500 42.75 7.44 -10.68
N PRO A 501 43.17 6.75 -11.76
CA PRO A 501 43.72 5.40 -11.64
C PRO A 501 45.06 5.40 -10.89
N ILE A 502 45.28 4.40 -10.05
CA ILE A 502 46.58 4.18 -9.40
C ILE A 502 47.55 3.55 -10.43
N PRO A 503 48.76 4.10 -10.62
CA PRO A 503 49.76 3.54 -11.53
C PRO A 503 50.29 2.20 -11.03
N CYS A 504 50.80 1.38 -11.96
CA CYS A 504 51.48 0.14 -11.59
C CYS A 504 52.66 0.45 -10.66
N GLY A 505 52.93 -0.44 -9.70
CA GLY A 505 54.05 -0.32 -8.76
C GLY A 505 53.71 0.40 -7.45
N ALA A 506 52.70 1.29 -7.43
CA ALA A 506 52.18 1.90 -6.21
C ALA A 506 51.12 1.01 -5.54
N ASP A 507 51.06 1.04 -4.20
CA ASP A 507 50.14 0.24 -3.40
C ASP A 507 49.43 1.05 -2.29
N ALA A 508 49.68 2.36 -2.21
CA ALA A 508 49.07 3.28 -1.26
C ALA A 508 48.95 4.69 -1.84
N VAL A 509 48.03 5.49 -1.31
CA VAL A 509 47.99 6.94 -1.57
C VAL A 509 48.25 7.70 -0.28
N VAL A 510 49.09 8.73 -0.34
CA VAL A 510 49.25 9.71 0.76
C VAL A 510 48.57 10.99 0.32
N GLN A 511 47.62 11.48 1.11
CA GLN A 511 46.92 12.73 0.83
C GLN A 511 47.89 13.92 0.83
N VAL A 512 47.61 14.94 0.02
CA VAL A 512 48.51 16.09 -0.18
C VAL A 512 48.84 16.81 1.13
N GLU A 513 47.94 16.82 2.10
CA GLU A 513 48.13 17.44 3.42
C GLU A 513 49.25 16.78 4.24
N ASP A 514 49.57 15.52 3.96
CA ASP A 514 50.64 14.76 4.62
C ASP A 514 51.95 14.78 3.80
N THR A 515 52.13 15.83 2.99
CA THR A 515 53.31 16.04 2.16
C THR A 515 53.82 17.48 2.16
N GLU A 516 55.10 17.66 1.86
CA GLU A 516 55.71 18.97 1.63
C GLU A 516 56.39 18.98 0.26
N LEU A 517 56.02 19.93 -0.61
CA LEU A 517 56.67 20.10 -1.91
C LEU A 517 58.10 20.65 -1.72
N LEU A 518 59.10 19.95 -2.26
CA LEU A 518 60.51 20.32 -2.11
C LEU A 518 61.06 21.02 -3.36
N ARG A 519 60.65 20.57 -4.54
CA ARG A 519 61.13 21.10 -5.82
C ARG A 519 60.03 21.10 -6.87
N GLU A 520 59.95 22.21 -7.59
CA GLU A 520 59.09 22.42 -8.75
C GLU A 520 59.93 22.85 -9.97
N SER A 521 59.35 22.80 -11.16
CA SER A 521 59.94 23.34 -12.38
C SER A 521 60.11 24.87 -12.31
N GLU A 522 61.01 25.44 -13.11
CA GLU A 522 61.31 26.88 -13.08
C GLU A 522 60.08 27.78 -13.37
N ASP A 523 59.12 27.27 -14.14
CA ASP A 523 57.85 27.91 -14.48
C ASP A 523 56.70 27.59 -13.50
N GLY A 524 56.94 26.73 -12.51
CA GLY A 524 55.98 26.34 -11.48
C GLY A 524 54.82 25.47 -11.99
N THR A 525 54.98 24.83 -13.15
CA THR A 525 53.92 24.01 -13.78
C THR A 525 53.99 22.54 -13.39
N GLU A 526 55.17 22.03 -13.03
CA GLU A 526 55.39 20.64 -12.66
C GLU A 526 56.03 20.52 -11.28
N GLU A 527 55.49 19.61 -10.48
CA GLU A 527 56.10 19.20 -9.22
C GLU A 527 57.14 18.12 -9.50
N LEU A 528 58.37 18.29 -9.01
CA LEU A 528 59.50 17.40 -9.32
C LEU A 528 59.90 16.53 -8.14
N GLU A 529 59.87 17.07 -6.91
CA GLU A 529 60.19 16.34 -5.68
C GLU A 529 59.27 16.72 -4.53
N VAL A 530 58.86 15.72 -3.76
CA VAL A 530 57.98 15.85 -2.60
C VAL A 530 58.52 15.07 -1.41
N ARG A 531 58.34 15.59 -0.21
CA ARG A 531 58.57 14.89 1.04
C ARG A 531 57.29 14.25 1.53
N ILE A 532 57.30 12.93 1.70
CA ILE A 532 56.23 12.19 2.37
C ILE A 532 56.45 12.26 3.88
N LEU A 533 55.50 12.79 4.63
CA LEU A 533 55.63 13.01 6.08
C LEU A 533 55.24 11.78 6.92
N VAL A 534 54.39 10.91 6.39
CA VAL A 534 53.74 9.81 7.12
C VAL A 534 54.11 8.44 6.57
N GLN A 535 54.11 7.42 7.43
CA GLN A 535 54.25 6.04 7.01
C GLN A 535 52.90 5.53 6.48
N ALA A 536 52.82 5.32 5.17
CA ALA A 536 51.65 4.74 4.52
C ALA A 536 51.45 3.26 4.88
N ARG A 537 50.19 2.80 4.95
CA ARG A 537 49.81 1.39 5.01
C ARG A 537 49.45 0.87 3.60
N PRO A 538 49.81 -0.37 3.25
CA PRO A 538 49.37 -0.98 2.00
C PRO A 538 47.84 -0.92 1.85
N GLY A 539 47.37 -0.49 0.69
CA GLY A 539 45.96 -0.33 0.33
C GLY A 539 45.28 0.94 0.87
N GLN A 540 45.97 1.79 1.63
CA GLN A 540 45.35 3.01 2.17
C GLN A 540 44.91 3.96 1.04
N ASP A 541 43.75 4.58 1.21
CA ASP A 541 43.18 5.58 0.29
C ASP A 541 43.11 5.12 -1.17
N ILE A 542 43.00 3.82 -1.39
CA ILE A 542 42.76 3.20 -2.70
C ILE A 542 41.44 2.44 -2.63
N ARG A 543 40.57 2.65 -3.62
CA ARG A 543 39.44 1.77 -3.93
C ARG A 543 39.90 0.72 -4.94
N PRO A 544 40.08 -0.56 -4.56
CA PRO A 544 40.47 -1.60 -5.51
C PRO A 544 39.42 -1.82 -6.59
N ILE A 545 39.79 -2.57 -7.64
CA ILE A 545 38.86 -2.96 -8.71
C ILE A 545 37.67 -3.69 -8.11
N GLY A 546 36.46 -3.23 -8.43
CA GLY A 546 35.21 -3.83 -7.98
C GLY A 546 34.95 -3.71 -6.48
N HIS A 547 35.54 -2.70 -5.84
CA HIS A 547 35.29 -2.39 -4.43
C HIS A 547 33.81 -2.09 -4.13
N ASP A 548 33.14 -1.34 -5.01
CA ASP A 548 31.75 -0.92 -4.80
C ASP A 548 30.76 -1.85 -5.52
N ILE A 549 31.08 -2.26 -6.74
CA ILE A 549 30.26 -3.20 -7.53
C ILE A 549 31.18 -4.16 -8.26
N LYS A 550 30.90 -5.46 -8.18
CA LYS A 550 31.64 -6.47 -8.93
C LYS A 550 30.95 -6.80 -10.25
N ARG A 551 31.75 -7.08 -11.28
CA ARG A 551 31.24 -7.64 -12.53
C ARG A 551 30.49 -8.94 -12.26
N GLY A 552 29.28 -9.05 -12.81
CA GLY A 552 28.37 -10.18 -12.63
C GLY A 552 27.50 -10.10 -11.38
N GLU A 553 27.65 -9.07 -10.54
CA GLU A 553 26.80 -8.85 -9.37
C GLU A 553 25.40 -8.39 -9.78
N CYS A 554 24.37 -8.91 -9.12
CA CYS A 554 22.99 -8.43 -9.28
C CYS A 554 22.82 -7.12 -8.48
N VAL A 555 22.72 -5.99 -9.18
CA VAL A 555 22.65 -4.65 -8.56
C VAL A 555 21.22 -4.19 -8.27
N LEU A 556 20.24 -4.71 -9.01
CA LEU A 556 18.81 -4.48 -8.77
C LEU A 556 18.06 -5.77 -9.05
N SER A 557 17.21 -6.20 -8.11
CA SER A 557 16.39 -7.39 -8.26
C SER A 557 15.06 -7.09 -8.96
N LYS A 558 14.51 -8.10 -9.63
CA LYS A 558 13.11 -8.12 -10.06
C LYS A 558 12.18 -7.78 -8.89
N GLY A 559 11.16 -6.96 -9.15
CA GLY A 559 10.22 -6.47 -8.14
C GLY A 559 10.65 -5.18 -7.45
N THR A 560 11.85 -4.66 -7.74
CA THR A 560 12.28 -3.35 -7.22
C THR A 560 11.45 -2.24 -7.82
N HIS A 561 10.84 -1.41 -6.97
CA HIS A 561 10.15 -0.18 -7.35
C HIS A 561 11.15 0.97 -7.42
N MET A 562 11.40 1.49 -8.62
CA MET A 562 12.54 2.35 -8.90
C MET A 562 12.29 3.83 -8.54
N GLY A 563 13.21 4.39 -7.76
CA GLY A 563 13.37 5.82 -7.52
C GLY A 563 14.65 6.38 -8.16
N PRO A 564 15.05 7.62 -7.81
CA PRO A 564 16.19 8.27 -8.46
C PRO A 564 17.52 7.52 -8.33
N SER A 565 17.73 6.85 -7.18
CA SER A 565 18.94 6.07 -6.91
C SER A 565 19.06 4.86 -7.84
N GLU A 566 17.97 4.13 -8.06
CA GLU A 566 17.93 2.96 -8.94
C GLU A 566 18.19 3.36 -10.39
N ILE A 567 17.65 4.50 -10.83
CA ILE A 567 17.92 5.07 -12.16
C ILE A 567 19.41 5.41 -12.31
N GLY A 568 20.01 6.01 -11.28
CA GLY A 568 21.45 6.27 -11.23
C GLY A 568 22.29 4.98 -11.26
N LEU A 569 21.83 3.92 -10.61
CA LEU A 569 22.50 2.63 -10.60
C LEU A 569 22.44 1.94 -11.96
N LEU A 570 21.30 1.97 -12.65
CA LEU A 570 21.15 1.51 -14.03
C LEU A 570 22.13 2.24 -14.98
N ALA A 571 22.23 3.57 -14.83
CA ALA A 571 23.19 4.36 -15.58
C ALA A 571 24.64 3.97 -15.27
N THR A 572 24.94 3.73 -13.98
CA THR A 572 26.28 3.34 -13.50
C THR A 572 26.75 2.03 -14.12
N VAL A 573 25.88 1.01 -14.17
CA VAL A 573 26.21 -0.27 -14.83
C VAL A 573 25.99 -0.24 -16.35
N GLY A 574 25.57 0.91 -16.91
CA GLY A 574 25.34 1.10 -18.34
C GLY A 574 24.28 0.17 -18.93
N VAL A 575 23.22 -0.11 -18.18
CA VAL A 575 22.02 -0.82 -18.63
C VAL A 575 20.94 0.22 -18.91
N THR A 576 20.81 0.60 -20.19
CA THR A 576 19.97 1.74 -20.60
C THR A 576 18.56 1.36 -21.01
N GLU A 577 18.31 0.07 -21.25
CA GLU A 577 16.99 -0.49 -21.56
C GLU A 577 16.69 -1.56 -20.52
N VAL A 578 15.51 -1.49 -19.91
CA VAL A 578 15.09 -2.40 -18.83
C VAL A 578 13.66 -2.88 -19.05
N GLU A 579 13.44 -4.16 -18.75
CA GLU A 579 12.10 -4.74 -18.71
C GLU A 579 11.40 -4.38 -17.39
N VAL A 580 10.24 -3.76 -17.49
CA VAL A 580 9.42 -3.31 -16.37
C VAL A 580 7.98 -3.78 -16.53
N GLN A 581 7.23 -3.74 -15.43
CA GLN A 581 5.79 -3.93 -15.49
C GLN A 581 5.09 -2.72 -16.12
N LYS A 582 4.07 -2.98 -16.93
CA LYS A 582 3.27 -1.93 -17.58
C LYS A 582 2.51 -1.11 -16.56
N PHE A 583 2.37 0.18 -16.83
CA PHE A 583 1.41 1.01 -16.12
C PHE A 583 -0.01 0.76 -16.63
N PRO A 584 -1.01 0.69 -15.73
CA PRO A 584 -2.41 0.64 -16.14
C PRO A 584 -2.85 1.94 -16.79
N VAL A 585 -3.56 1.85 -17.92
CA VAL A 585 -4.27 3.00 -18.50
C VAL A 585 -5.63 3.13 -17.83
N VAL A 586 -5.97 4.32 -17.35
CA VAL A 586 -7.18 4.56 -16.56
C VAL A 586 -8.14 5.52 -17.25
N ALA A 587 -9.33 5.05 -17.61
CA ALA A 587 -10.40 5.88 -18.16
C ALA A 587 -11.32 6.42 -17.07
N VAL A 588 -11.67 7.71 -17.12
CA VAL A 588 -12.52 8.36 -16.13
C VAL A 588 -13.71 9.06 -16.80
N MET A 589 -14.92 8.79 -16.31
CA MET A 589 -16.15 9.51 -16.67
C MET A 589 -16.94 9.95 -15.43
N SER A 590 -17.69 11.04 -15.58
CA SER A 590 -18.72 11.43 -14.61
C SER A 590 -20.11 11.18 -15.19
N THR A 591 -21.06 10.77 -14.35
CA THR A 591 -22.45 10.51 -14.77
C THR A 591 -23.39 11.43 -14.01
N GLY A 592 -24.31 12.08 -14.71
CA GLY A 592 -25.32 12.91 -14.07
C GLY A 592 -25.90 13.96 -15.00
N ASN A 593 -27.22 13.97 -15.15
CA ASN A 593 -27.90 14.99 -15.94
C ASN A 593 -27.79 16.40 -15.34
N GLU A 594 -27.43 16.55 -14.07
CA GLU A 594 -27.16 17.83 -13.41
C GLU A 594 -25.79 18.43 -13.79
N LEU A 595 -24.91 17.65 -14.38
CA LEU A 595 -23.51 18.05 -14.59
C LEU A 595 -23.35 18.93 -15.84
N LEU A 596 -22.42 19.88 -15.72
CA LEU A 596 -21.86 20.70 -16.79
C LEU A 596 -20.35 20.58 -16.75
N ASN A 597 -19.66 20.90 -17.85
CA ASN A 597 -18.21 20.94 -17.83
C ASN A 597 -17.71 22.12 -16.97
N PRO A 598 -16.45 22.05 -16.46
CA PRO A 598 -15.85 23.15 -15.72
C PRO A 598 -15.87 24.50 -16.46
N GLU A 599 -15.78 24.47 -17.79
CA GLU A 599 -15.74 25.63 -18.67
C GLU A 599 -17.11 26.31 -18.86
N ASP A 600 -18.20 25.60 -18.55
CA ASP A 600 -19.56 26.06 -18.82
C ASP A 600 -20.07 27.01 -17.71
N ASP A 601 -20.98 27.91 -18.08
CA ASP A 601 -21.73 28.76 -17.15
C ASP A 601 -22.84 27.99 -16.43
N LEU A 602 -23.14 28.36 -15.18
CA LEU A 602 -24.17 27.69 -14.40
C LEU A 602 -25.58 28.08 -14.83
N HIS A 603 -26.46 27.09 -14.90
CA HIS A 603 -27.89 27.24 -15.22
C HIS A 603 -28.74 26.57 -14.12
N PRO A 604 -30.02 26.90 -13.98
CA PRO A 604 -30.87 26.35 -12.91
C PRO A 604 -30.83 24.82 -12.84
N GLY A 605 -30.58 24.28 -11.64
CA GLY A 605 -30.51 22.84 -11.39
C GLY A 605 -29.24 22.14 -11.88
N LYS A 606 -28.24 22.90 -12.36
CA LYS A 606 -26.96 22.37 -12.83
C LYS A 606 -25.79 22.71 -11.91
N ILE A 607 -24.79 21.85 -11.88
CA ILE A 607 -23.51 22.05 -11.19
C ILE A 607 -22.36 21.66 -12.12
N ARG A 608 -21.16 22.21 -11.88
CA ARG A 608 -19.97 21.80 -12.63
C ARG A 608 -19.43 20.46 -12.13
N ASP A 609 -18.99 19.63 -13.06
CA ASP A 609 -18.30 18.38 -12.78
C ASP A 609 -16.90 18.67 -12.21
N SER A 610 -16.71 18.32 -10.94
CA SER A 610 -15.42 18.44 -10.24
C SER A 610 -14.76 17.09 -9.96
N ASN A 611 -15.53 16.00 -9.97
CA ASN A 611 -15.03 14.68 -9.60
C ASN A 611 -14.07 14.17 -10.67
N ARG A 612 -14.44 14.30 -11.94
CA ARG A 612 -13.59 13.88 -13.06
C ARG A 612 -12.22 14.53 -13.02
N SER A 613 -12.15 15.85 -12.87
CA SER A 613 -10.88 16.59 -12.75
C SER A 613 -10.07 16.15 -11.53
N THR A 614 -10.72 15.95 -10.38
CA THR A 614 -10.06 15.52 -9.14
C THR A 614 -9.49 14.10 -9.27
N LEU A 615 -10.27 13.17 -9.83
CA LEU A 615 -9.87 11.78 -10.03
C LEU A 615 -8.72 11.68 -11.04
N LEU A 616 -8.82 12.35 -12.19
CA LEU A 616 -7.76 12.41 -13.18
C LEU A 616 -6.45 12.92 -12.57
N ALA A 617 -6.50 14.03 -11.82
CA ALA A 617 -5.33 14.60 -11.17
C ALA A 617 -4.73 13.64 -10.11
N THR A 618 -5.57 12.96 -9.33
CA THR A 618 -5.12 11.97 -8.33
C THR A 618 -4.37 10.82 -9.01
N ILE A 619 -4.88 10.31 -10.12
CA ILE A 619 -4.26 9.21 -10.87
C ILE A 619 -2.94 9.66 -11.53
N GLN A 620 -2.92 10.88 -12.09
CA GLN A 620 -1.73 11.48 -12.70
C GLN A 620 -0.63 11.76 -11.68
N GLU A 621 -0.97 12.13 -10.44
CA GLU A 621 0.01 12.31 -9.36
C GLU A 621 0.79 11.02 -9.07
N HIS A 622 0.18 9.86 -9.28
CA HIS A 622 0.84 8.55 -9.19
C HIS A 622 1.56 8.11 -10.46
N GLY A 623 1.56 8.93 -11.53
CA GLY A 623 2.29 8.67 -12.78
C GLY A 623 1.54 7.83 -13.82
N TYR A 624 0.28 7.47 -13.57
CA TYR A 624 -0.48 6.61 -14.49
C TYR A 624 -1.09 7.40 -15.66
N PRO A 625 -1.08 6.83 -16.88
CA PRO A 625 -1.74 7.43 -18.03
C PRO A 625 -3.27 7.42 -17.88
N THR A 626 -3.90 8.54 -18.23
CA THR A 626 -5.34 8.75 -18.05
C THR A 626 -6.07 9.04 -19.36
N ILE A 627 -7.30 8.54 -19.50
CA ILE A 627 -8.24 8.86 -20.57
C ILE A 627 -9.45 9.56 -19.98
N ASN A 628 -9.81 10.72 -20.53
CA ASN A 628 -10.99 11.47 -20.13
C ASN A 628 -12.16 11.13 -21.07
N LEU A 629 -13.19 10.45 -20.55
CA LEU A 629 -14.39 10.04 -21.29
C LEU A 629 -15.53 11.07 -21.18
N GLY A 630 -15.34 12.18 -20.48
CA GLY A 630 -16.33 13.24 -20.40
C GLY A 630 -17.45 13.02 -19.39
N ILE A 631 -18.56 13.73 -19.61
CA ILE A 631 -19.80 13.64 -18.85
C ILE A 631 -20.78 12.78 -19.65
N VAL A 632 -21.38 11.80 -18.98
CA VAL A 632 -22.36 10.89 -19.57
C VAL A 632 -23.73 11.13 -18.93
N GLY A 633 -24.78 11.21 -19.75
CA GLY A 633 -26.14 11.41 -19.27
C GLY A 633 -26.67 10.19 -18.51
N ASP A 634 -27.68 10.39 -17.65
CA ASP A 634 -28.32 9.26 -16.95
C ASP A 634 -29.31 8.54 -17.88
N ASN A 635 -28.79 7.85 -18.89
CA ASN A 635 -29.54 6.92 -19.71
C ASN A 635 -28.70 5.67 -20.02
N PRO A 636 -29.32 4.49 -20.10
CA PRO A 636 -28.57 3.25 -20.24
C PRO A 636 -27.71 3.14 -21.52
N ASP A 637 -28.20 3.66 -22.66
CA ASP A 637 -27.48 3.61 -23.94
C ASP A 637 -26.18 4.42 -23.91
N ASP A 638 -26.22 5.66 -23.41
CA ASP A 638 -25.03 6.50 -23.30
C ASP A 638 -24.02 5.91 -22.31
N LEU A 639 -24.48 5.35 -21.19
CA LEU A 639 -23.63 4.66 -20.21
C LEU A 639 -22.95 3.44 -20.83
N LEU A 640 -23.69 2.60 -21.55
CA LEU A 640 -23.16 1.42 -22.21
C LEU A 640 -22.12 1.79 -23.28
N ASN A 641 -22.40 2.81 -24.08
CA ASN A 641 -21.48 3.30 -25.11
C ASN A 641 -20.17 3.82 -24.48
N ALA A 642 -20.26 4.65 -23.44
CA ALA A 642 -19.09 5.18 -22.75
C ALA A 642 -18.28 4.09 -22.03
N LEU A 643 -18.94 3.10 -21.42
CA LEU A 643 -18.27 1.95 -20.81
C LEU A 643 -17.53 1.11 -21.86
N ASN A 644 -18.16 0.81 -23.00
CA ASN A 644 -17.52 0.10 -24.11
C ASN A 644 -16.32 0.87 -24.68
N GLU A 645 -16.44 2.18 -24.83
CA GLU A 645 -15.32 3.03 -25.23
C GLU A 645 -14.17 2.93 -24.22
N GLY A 646 -14.45 3.05 -22.93
CA GLY A 646 -13.47 2.90 -21.85
C GLY A 646 -12.78 1.53 -21.85
N ILE A 647 -13.56 0.45 -21.95
CA ILE A 647 -13.06 -0.94 -22.02
C ILE A 647 -12.10 -1.14 -23.19
N SER A 648 -12.39 -0.55 -24.35
CA SER A 648 -11.54 -0.70 -25.55
C SER A 648 -10.21 0.03 -25.46
N ARG A 649 -10.10 1.06 -24.60
CA ARG A 649 -8.95 1.98 -24.55
C ARG A 649 -8.14 1.94 -23.25
N ALA A 650 -8.69 1.36 -22.18
CA ALA A 650 -8.12 1.41 -20.84
C ALA A 650 -8.16 0.03 -20.15
N ASP A 651 -7.35 -0.15 -19.12
CA ASP A 651 -7.34 -1.34 -18.26
C ASP A 651 -8.28 -1.20 -17.06
N VAL A 652 -8.47 0.05 -16.63
CA VAL A 652 -9.37 0.43 -15.53
C VAL A 652 -10.33 1.50 -16.00
N ILE A 653 -11.62 1.33 -15.68
CA ILE A 653 -12.65 2.35 -15.88
C ILE A 653 -13.11 2.84 -14.51
N ILE A 654 -13.16 4.15 -14.34
CA ILE A 654 -13.66 4.82 -13.15
C ILE A 654 -14.85 5.68 -13.54
N THR A 655 -15.97 5.46 -12.86
CA THR A 655 -17.14 6.31 -12.97
C THR A 655 -17.39 7.04 -11.66
N SER A 656 -18.05 8.19 -11.73
CA SER A 656 -18.52 8.92 -10.56
C SER A 656 -19.95 9.37 -10.76
N GLY A 657 -20.86 8.90 -9.91
CA GLY A 657 -22.31 9.18 -9.99
C GLY A 657 -23.12 7.93 -10.33
N GLY A 658 -24.45 8.02 -10.27
CA GLY A 658 -25.34 6.95 -10.74
C GLY A 658 -25.29 5.60 -9.99
N VAL A 659 -24.75 5.57 -8.75
CA VAL A 659 -24.48 4.32 -8.00
C VAL A 659 -25.35 4.09 -6.75
N SER A 660 -26.30 4.97 -6.45
CA SER A 660 -27.14 4.87 -5.26
C SER A 660 -28.43 4.08 -5.54
N MET A 661 -29.55 4.53 -4.97
CA MET A 661 -30.90 3.98 -5.15
C MET A 661 -31.83 4.97 -5.89
N GLY A 662 -31.25 5.92 -6.61
CA GLY A 662 -31.96 6.91 -7.40
C GLY A 662 -32.74 6.28 -8.55
N GLU A 663 -33.79 6.96 -9.01
CA GLU A 663 -34.59 6.50 -10.16
C GLU A 663 -33.77 6.34 -11.43
N LYS A 664 -32.74 7.18 -11.57
CA LYS A 664 -31.88 7.27 -12.74
C LYS A 664 -30.49 6.64 -12.51
N ASP A 665 -30.34 5.87 -11.43
CA ASP A 665 -29.08 5.19 -11.11
C ASP A 665 -28.99 3.87 -11.89
N TYR A 666 -28.81 3.97 -13.20
CA TYR A 666 -28.81 2.82 -14.12
C TYR A 666 -27.48 2.07 -14.17
N LEU A 667 -26.40 2.65 -13.66
CA LEU A 667 -25.05 2.13 -13.90
C LEU A 667 -24.87 0.68 -13.44
N LYS A 668 -25.39 0.31 -12.27
CA LYS A 668 -25.32 -1.07 -11.76
C LYS A 668 -26.07 -2.05 -12.65
N GLN A 669 -27.21 -1.62 -13.22
CA GLN A 669 -27.99 -2.45 -14.13
C GLN A 669 -27.29 -2.60 -15.48
N VAL A 670 -26.68 -1.53 -16.01
CA VAL A 670 -25.88 -1.59 -17.26
C VAL A 670 -24.66 -2.50 -17.09
N LEU A 671 -23.97 -2.44 -15.94
CA LEU A 671 -22.84 -3.32 -15.64
C LEU A 671 -23.25 -4.81 -15.63
N ASP A 672 -24.35 -5.13 -14.96
CA ASP A 672 -24.83 -6.52 -14.79
C ASP A 672 -25.52 -7.07 -16.05
N ILE A 673 -26.49 -6.32 -16.57
CA ILE A 673 -27.38 -6.79 -17.65
C ILE A 673 -26.73 -6.65 -19.03
N ASP A 674 -26.09 -5.52 -19.33
CA ASP A 674 -25.61 -5.23 -20.69
C ASP A 674 -24.15 -5.63 -20.88
N LEU A 675 -23.29 -5.37 -19.90
CA LEU A 675 -21.87 -5.71 -19.96
C LEU A 675 -21.54 -7.10 -19.41
N HIS A 676 -22.50 -7.74 -18.72
CA HIS A 676 -22.28 -9.01 -18.03
C HIS A 676 -21.05 -8.98 -17.11
N ALA A 677 -20.78 -7.82 -16.51
CA ALA A 677 -19.68 -7.62 -15.58
C ALA A 677 -20.03 -8.26 -14.23
N GLN A 678 -19.05 -8.90 -13.60
CA GLN A 678 -19.20 -9.45 -12.26
C GLN A 678 -19.06 -8.33 -11.24
N ILE A 679 -20.18 -7.94 -10.62
CA ILE A 679 -20.18 -6.97 -9.51
C ILE A 679 -19.83 -7.70 -8.21
N HIS A 680 -18.63 -7.43 -7.68
CA HIS A 680 -18.14 -8.07 -6.45
C HIS A 680 -18.74 -7.47 -5.19
N PHE A 681 -18.95 -6.16 -5.18
CA PHE A 681 -19.74 -5.46 -4.17
C PHE A 681 -20.36 -4.20 -4.74
N GLY A 682 -21.55 -3.84 -4.23
CA GLY A 682 -22.26 -2.61 -4.60
C GLY A 682 -22.46 -1.62 -3.47
N ARG A 683 -22.06 -1.97 -2.24
CA ARG A 683 -22.09 -1.11 -1.05
C ARG A 683 -21.00 -1.49 -0.05
N VAL A 684 -20.41 -0.49 0.60
CA VAL A 684 -19.35 -0.67 1.62
C VAL A 684 -19.73 0.02 2.93
N PHE A 685 -19.53 -0.65 4.06
CA PHE A 685 -19.75 -0.13 5.41
C PHE A 685 -18.65 0.86 5.79
N MET A 686 -18.73 2.08 5.25
CA MET A 686 -17.76 3.15 5.47
C MET A 686 -18.40 4.54 5.36
N LYS A 687 -17.70 5.55 5.85
CA LYS A 687 -18.07 6.96 5.71
C LYS A 687 -16.85 7.82 5.38
N PRO A 688 -16.91 8.69 4.36
CA PRO A 688 -17.84 8.62 3.23
C PRO A 688 -17.59 7.35 2.38
N GLY A 689 -18.48 7.01 1.44
CA GLY A 689 -18.23 5.90 0.49
C GLY A 689 -19.27 4.78 0.42
N LEU A 690 -20.43 4.92 1.07
CA LEU A 690 -21.43 3.84 1.15
C LEU A 690 -21.79 3.17 -0.19
N PRO A 691 -22.07 3.90 -1.30
CA PRO A 691 -22.51 3.26 -2.55
C PRO A 691 -21.37 2.85 -3.50
N THR A 692 -20.11 2.88 -3.03
CA THR A 692 -18.97 2.44 -3.84
C THR A 692 -19.18 1.02 -4.35
N THR A 693 -18.95 0.84 -5.64
CA THR A 693 -19.17 -0.41 -6.36
C THR A 693 -17.91 -0.80 -7.12
N PHE A 694 -17.58 -2.09 -7.08
CA PHE A 694 -16.44 -2.66 -7.80
C PHE A 694 -16.90 -3.85 -8.62
N ALA A 695 -16.49 -3.89 -9.88
CA ALA A 695 -16.81 -4.95 -10.81
C ALA A 695 -15.60 -5.31 -11.68
N THR A 696 -15.61 -6.53 -12.22
CA THR A 696 -14.65 -6.98 -13.22
C THR A 696 -15.36 -7.48 -14.46
N VAL A 697 -14.76 -7.26 -15.62
CA VAL A 697 -15.22 -7.84 -16.88
C VAL A 697 -14.03 -8.47 -17.59
N ASP A 698 -14.17 -9.73 -17.99
CA ASP A 698 -13.12 -10.49 -18.68
C ASP A 698 -13.44 -10.49 -20.18
N ILE A 699 -12.61 -9.84 -20.99
CA ILE A 699 -12.80 -9.67 -22.44
C ILE A 699 -11.54 -10.14 -23.15
N ASP A 700 -11.68 -11.07 -24.09
CA ASP A 700 -10.58 -11.67 -24.86
C ASP A 700 -9.44 -12.21 -23.97
N GLY A 701 -9.78 -12.73 -22.78
CA GLY A 701 -8.81 -13.24 -21.80
C GLY A 701 -8.08 -12.16 -20.98
N ALA A 702 -8.39 -10.89 -21.20
CA ALA A 702 -7.89 -9.77 -20.40
C ALA A 702 -8.96 -9.29 -19.41
N ARG A 703 -8.58 -9.21 -18.13
CA ARG A 703 -9.44 -8.66 -17.08
C ARG A 703 -9.40 -7.14 -17.07
N LYS A 704 -10.56 -6.50 -17.15
CA LYS A 704 -10.75 -5.06 -16.95
C LYS A 704 -11.39 -4.80 -15.59
N LEU A 705 -10.94 -3.75 -14.91
CA LEU A 705 -11.49 -3.34 -13.62
C LEU A 705 -12.44 -2.16 -13.79
N ILE A 706 -13.57 -2.17 -13.10
CA ILE A 706 -14.54 -1.08 -13.11
C ILE A 706 -14.82 -0.63 -11.68
N PHE A 707 -14.49 0.62 -11.38
CA PHE A 707 -14.80 1.27 -10.12
C PHE A 707 -15.90 2.30 -10.33
N ALA A 708 -17.05 2.08 -9.72
CA ALA A 708 -18.16 3.02 -9.77
C ALA A 708 -18.28 3.73 -8.42
N LEU A 709 -17.77 4.97 -8.39
CA LEU A 709 -17.57 5.77 -7.19
C LEU A 709 -18.78 6.68 -6.90
N PRO A 710 -19.00 7.07 -5.64
CA PRO A 710 -20.13 7.92 -5.27
C PRO A 710 -20.00 9.32 -5.88
N GLY A 711 -21.05 9.76 -6.58
CA GLY A 711 -21.09 11.09 -7.21
C GLY A 711 -22.23 12.00 -6.76
N ASN A 712 -23.29 11.52 -6.09
CA ASN A 712 -24.48 12.34 -5.79
C ASN A 712 -25.07 12.13 -4.37
N PHE A 713 -25.80 13.13 -3.88
CA PHE A 713 -26.44 13.18 -2.56
C PHE A 713 -27.84 12.54 -2.56
N THR A 714 -28.17 11.78 -1.51
CA THR A 714 -29.57 11.49 -1.13
C THR A 714 -29.79 11.96 0.29
N PHE A 715 -30.74 12.87 0.52
CA PHE A 715 -31.18 13.24 1.87
C PHE A 715 -31.82 11.97 2.44
N ARG A 716 -31.26 11.42 3.52
CA ARG A 716 -32.09 10.79 4.55
C ARG A 716 -32.34 11.86 5.59
N ASP A 717 -33.61 12.10 5.88
CA ASP A 717 -34.10 12.99 6.94
C ASP A 717 -33.23 12.87 8.20
N THR A 718 -32.38 13.86 8.45
CA THR A 718 -32.02 14.20 9.82
C THR A 718 -33.27 14.88 10.39
N GLY A 719 -33.85 14.27 11.42
CA GLY A 719 -35.18 14.55 11.94
C GLY A 719 -35.59 16.02 11.94
N ALA A 720 -36.88 16.22 11.65
CA ALA A 720 -37.56 17.50 11.72
C ALA A 720 -37.10 18.33 12.93
N ILE A 721 -36.34 19.39 12.68
CA ILE A 721 -36.35 20.54 13.58
C ILE A 721 -37.75 21.11 13.44
N ARG A 722 -38.60 20.84 14.42
CA ARG A 722 -39.82 21.61 14.64
C ARG A 722 -39.37 23.05 14.90
N ILE A 723 -39.46 23.88 13.87
CA ILE A 723 -39.53 25.32 14.05
C ILE A 723 -40.99 25.58 14.41
N ASP A 724 -41.25 25.99 15.65
CA ASP A 724 -42.58 26.41 16.07
C ASP A 724 -43.05 27.57 15.17
N PRO A 725 -44.30 27.57 14.68
CA PRO A 725 -44.78 28.63 13.83
C PRO A 725 -45.00 29.90 14.65
N VAL A 726 -44.32 30.98 14.26
CA VAL A 726 -44.75 32.34 14.58
C VAL A 726 -46.02 32.61 13.76
N PRO A 727 -47.13 33.07 14.37
CA PRO A 727 -48.29 33.49 13.61
C PRO A 727 -48.01 34.90 13.08
N ASP A 728 -48.02 35.07 11.76
CA ASP A 728 -48.84 36.10 11.11
C ASP A 728 -48.57 36.27 9.62
N SER A 729 -49.66 36.62 8.93
CA SER A 729 -49.80 37.12 7.56
C SER A 729 -49.81 36.10 6.40
N GLU A 730 -51.01 35.91 5.86
CA GLU A 730 -51.27 35.37 4.53
C GLU A 730 -50.77 36.35 3.45
N ALA A 731 -49.65 36.02 2.81
CA ALA A 731 -49.35 36.50 1.46
C ALA A 731 -48.32 35.59 0.77
N SER A 732 -48.78 34.90 -0.29
CA SER A 732 -47.98 34.34 -1.40
C SER A 732 -46.69 33.60 -1.05
N ARG A 733 -46.80 32.33 -0.61
CA ARG A 733 -45.67 31.39 -0.60
C ARG A 733 -45.59 30.71 -1.97
N VAL A 734 -44.73 31.23 -2.84
CA VAL A 734 -44.20 30.46 -3.97
C VAL A 734 -43.44 29.25 -3.39
N PRO A 735 -43.63 28.01 -3.89
CA PRO A 735 -42.85 26.87 -3.45
C PRO A 735 -41.37 27.17 -3.74
N VAL A 736 -40.56 27.29 -2.69
CA VAL A 736 -39.10 27.32 -2.85
C VAL A 736 -38.71 25.95 -3.39
N PRO A 737 -38.12 25.84 -4.59
CA PRO A 737 -37.68 24.56 -5.11
C PRO A 737 -36.66 23.94 -4.14
N PRO A 738 -36.64 22.60 -3.97
CA PRO A 738 -35.66 21.95 -3.12
C PRO A 738 -34.24 22.37 -3.53
N PRO A 739 -33.31 22.50 -2.56
CA PRO A 739 -31.94 22.87 -2.87
C PRO A 739 -31.35 21.90 -3.91
N PRO A 740 -30.51 22.39 -4.83
CA PRO A 740 -29.94 21.58 -5.89
C PRO A 740 -29.23 20.34 -5.32
N ARG A 741 -29.44 19.19 -5.94
CA ARG A 741 -28.76 17.93 -5.61
C ARG A 741 -27.28 18.11 -5.94
N GLY A 742 -26.45 18.12 -4.90
CA GLY A 742 -25.01 18.38 -5.03
C GLY A 742 -24.20 17.10 -5.17
N SER A 743 -23.11 17.19 -5.95
CA SER A 743 -22.10 16.13 -6.06
C SER A 743 -21.47 15.81 -4.69
N ASN A 744 -20.97 14.59 -4.55
CA ASN A 744 -20.19 14.14 -3.39
C ASN A 744 -18.69 13.99 -3.75
N PRO A 745 -17.97 15.10 -4.02
CA PRO A 745 -16.61 15.05 -4.53
C PRO A 745 -15.62 14.45 -3.54
N VAL A 746 -15.88 14.58 -2.24
CA VAL A 746 -15.05 13.96 -1.19
C VAL A 746 -15.13 12.44 -1.26
N SER A 747 -16.32 11.86 -1.43
CA SER A 747 -16.45 10.40 -1.44
C SER A 747 -15.66 9.81 -2.59
N ALA A 748 -15.72 10.43 -3.77
CA ALA A 748 -15.00 9.98 -4.95
C ALA A 748 -13.48 9.93 -4.69
N VAL A 749 -12.89 11.00 -4.15
CA VAL A 749 -11.44 11.04 -3.89
C VAL A 749 -11.01 10.13 -2.72
N VAL A 750 -11.81 10.03 -1.65
CA VAL A 750 -11.53 9.13 -0.52
C VAL A 750 -11.55 7.67 -1.00
N THR A 751 -12.57 7.28 -1.75
CA THR A 751 -12.72 5.91 -2.26
C THR A 751 -11.70 5.60 -3.37
N CYS A 752 -11.32 6.58 -4.17
CA CYS A 752 -10.21 6.46 -5.12
C CYS A 752 -8.90 6.13 -4.38
N ASN A 753 -8.56 6.89 -3.35
CA ASN A 753 -7.35 6.64 -2.54
C ASN A 753 -7.39 5.28 -1.84
N LEU A 754 -8.55 4.86 -1.33
CA LEU A 754 -8.68 3.62 -0.57
C LEU A 754 -8.70 2.35 -1.45
N PHE A 755 -9.30 2.40 -2.65
CA PHE A 755 -9.51 1.21 -3.47
C PHE A 755 -8.79 1.26 -4.82
N VAL A 756 -8.89 2.38 -5.54
CA VAL A 756 -8.34 2.51 -6.88
C VAL A 756 -6.82 2.54 -6.83
N ILE A 757 -6.22 3.40 -6.01
CA ILE A 757 -4.76 3.56 -5.97
C ILE A 757 -4.04 2.25 -5.61
N PRO A 758 -4.47 1.48 -4.58
CA PRO A 758 -3.89 0.16 -4.31
C PRO A 758 -4.06 -0.83 -5.47
N ALA A 759 -5.21 -0.83 -6.16
CA ALA A 759 -5.39 -1.66 -7.35
C ALA A 759 -4.39 -1.28 -8.45
N LEU A 760 -4.23 0.01 -8.76
CA LEU A 760 -3.27 0.49 -9.76
C LEU A 760 -1.83 0.13 -9.40
N ARG A 761 -1.47 0.26 -8.11
CA ARG A 761 -0.15 -0.17 -7.59
C ARG A 761 0.09 -1.67 -7.80
N LYS A 762 -0.93 -2.50 -7.58
CA LYS A 762 -0.85 -3.94 -7.84
C LYS A 762 -0.71 -4.22 -9.35
N MET A 763 -1.48 -3.53 -10.19
CA MET A 763 -1.42 -3.68 -11.65
C MET A 763 -0.04 -3.38 -12.22
N GLN A 764 0.66 -2.35 -11.71
CA GLN A 764 2.06 -2.07 -12.09
C GLN A 764 3.10 -2.97 -11.40
N GLY A 765 2.67 -3.98 -10.65
CA GLY A 765 3.55 -4.99 -10.06
C GLY A 765 4.25 -4.61 -8.75
N ILE A 766 3.81 -3.58 -8.03
CA ILE A 766 4.31 -3.36 -6.66
C ILE A 766 3.92 -4.57 -5.80
N LEU A 767 4.91 -5.19 -5.15
CA LEU A 767 4.75 -6.41 -4.35
C LEU A 767 3.78 -6.20 -3.17
N ASP A 768 3.93 -5.10 -2.45
CA ASP A 768 2.99 -4.66 -1.41
C ASP A 768 2.27 -3.37 -1.86
N PRO A 769 1.09 -3.49 -2.50
CA PRO A 769 0.37 -2.34 -3.04
C PRO A 769 -0.38 -1.53 -1.98
N ARG A 770 -0.36 -1.96 -0.71
CA ARG A 770 -1.11 -1.32 0.38
C ARG A 770 -0.62 0.11 0.63
N PRO A 771 -1.49 1.01 1.11
CA PRO A 771 -1.07 2.34 1.46
C PRO A 771 -0.24 2.37 2.74
N THR A 772 0.64 3.35 2.85
CA THR A 772 1.38 3.61 4.08
C THR A 772 0.44 4.19 5.13
N ILE A 773 0.38 3.53 6.29
CA ILE A 773 -0.38 3.99 7.46
C ILE A 773 0.63 4.40 8.53
N ILE A 774 0.46 5.59 9.09
CA ILE A 774 1.27 6.09 10.20
C ILE A 774 0.40 6.37 11.41
N LYS A 775 1.01 6.31 12.60
CA LYS A 775 0.38 6.73 13.85
C LYS A 775 0.52 8.25 14.00
N ALA A 776 -0.57 8.94 14.33
CA ALA A 776 -0.59 10.38 14.55
C ALA A 776 -1.46 10.76 15.75
N ARG A 777 -1.19 11.89 16.38
CA ARG A 777 -1.99 12.45 17.47
C ARG A 777 -3.13 13.31 16.94
N LEU A 778 -4.35 13.11 17.41
CA LEU A 778 -5.49 13.97 17.05
C LEU A 778 -5.29 15.41 17.55
N SER A 779 -5.51 16.40 16.69
CA SER A 779 -5.42 17.81 17.10
C SER A 779 -6.68 18.35 17.79
N CYS A 780 -7.80 17.65 17.68
CA CYS A 780 -9.10 17.97 18.27
C CYS A 780 -9.90 16.72 18.59
N ASP A 781 -10.90 16.84 19.46
CA ASP A 781 -11.85 15.77 19.76
C ASP A 781 -12.71 15.45 18.53
N VAL A 782 -13.04 14.17 18.32
CA VAL A 782 -13.81 13.70 17.18
C VAL A 782 -14.87 12.69 17.65
N LYS A 783 -16.14 12.95 17.32
CA LYS A 783 -17.24 12.01 17.55
C LYS A 783 -17.22 10.88 16.51
N LEU A 784 -17.38 9.65 16.96
CA LEU A 784 -17.37 8.47 16.11
C LEU A 784 -18.74 8.21 15.47
N ASP A 785 -18.73 7.77 14.21
CA ASP A 785 -19.91 7.29 13.46
C ASP A 785 -20.07 5.78 13.68
N PRO A 786 -21.27 5.19 13.56
CA PRO A 786 -21.44 3.74 13.57
C PRO A 786 -20.59 3.02 12.51
N ARG A 787 -20.17 3.71 11.45
CA ARG A 787 -19.26 3.19 10.42
C ARG A 787 -17.84 3.71 10.65
N PRO A 788 -16.81 2.96 10.21
CA PRO A 788 -15.47 3.52 10.12
C PRO A 788 -15.47 4.78 9.25
N GLU A 789 -14.84 5.84 9.74
CA GLU A 789 -14.88 7.16 9.13
C GLU A 789 -13.51 7.63 8.66
N TYR A 790 -13.44 8.12 7.42
CA TYR A 790 -12.22 8.57 6.75
C TYR A 790 -12.21 10.09 6.65
N HIS A 791 -11.48 10.72 7.57
CA HIS A 791 -11.37 12.18 7.68
C HIS A 791 -10.14 12.68 6.94
N ARG A 792 -10.29 13.77 6.19
CA ARG A 792 -9.12 14.41 5.59
C ARG A 792 -8.39 15.18 6.66
N CYS A 793 -7.08 15.00 6.70
CA CYS A 793 -6.23 15.68 7.65
C CYS A 793 -4.96 16.23 7.00
N ILE A 794 -4.36 17.16 7.73
CA ILE A 794 -3.01 17.64 7.52
C ILE A 794 -2.16 17.04 8.62
N LEU A 795 -1.18 16.23 8.23
CA LEU A 795 -0.12 15.72 9.07
C LEU A 795 0.96 16.78 9.20
N THR A 796 1.39 17.08 10.42
CA THR A 796 2.47 18.02 10.70
C THR A 796 3.35 17.50 11.83
N TRP A 797 4.66 17.48 11.60
CA TRP A 797 5.64 17.18 12.63
C TRP A 797 6.00 18.45 13.40
N HIS A 798 5.86 18.39 14.72
CA HIS A 798 6.36 19.43 15.60
C HIS A 798 7.80 19.11 16.02
N HIS A 799 8.62 20.15 16.19
CA HIS A 799 10.01 19.98 16.58
C HIS A 799 10.09 19.23 17.92
N GLN A 800 10.97 18.22 18.01
CA GLN A 800 11.19 17.37 19.20
C GLN A 800 10.02 16.42 19.58
N GLU A 801 8.96 16.32 18.79
CA GLU A 801 7.90 15.33 19.03
C GLU A 801 8.06 14.09 18.13
N PRO A 802 7.90 12.86 18.67
CA PRO A 802 8.07 11.63 17.89
C PRO A 802 6.89 11.31 16.97
N LEU A 803 5.69 11.81 17.27
CA LEU A 803 4.48 11.57 16.49
C LEU A 803 4.01 12.85 15.82
N PRO A 804 3.55 12.79 14.55
CA PRO A 804 2.90 13.93 13.91
C PRO A 804 1.55 14.22 14.56
N TRP A 805 1.13 15.46 14.46
CA TRP A 805 -0.24 15.87 14.73
C TRP A 805 -1.08 15.75 13.46
N ALA A 806 -2.24 15.11 13.57
CA ALA A 806 -3.24 15.02 12.52
C ALA A 806 -4.34 16.06 12.76
N GLN A 807 -4.32 17.12 11.96
CA GLN A 807 -5.34 18.15 12.00
C GLN A 807 -6.43 17.90 10.96
N SER A 808 -7.66 17.66 11.42
CA SER A 808 -8.82 17.60 10.54
C SER A 808 -8.97 18.90 9.76
N THR A 809 -9.31 18.82 8.48
CA THR A 809 -9.52 19.98 7.60
C THR A 809 -10.86 20.71 7.86
N GLY A 810 -11.48 20.48 9.01
CA GLY A 810 -12.72 21.08 9.45
C GLY A 810 -13.93 20.20 9.15
N ASN A 811 -15.02 20.81 8.67
CA ASN A 811 -16.27 20.08 8.42
C ASN A 811 -16.10 18.98 7.36
N GLN A 812 -16.35 17.73 7.78
CA GLN A 812 -16.11 16.52 7.00
C GLN A 812 -17.30 16.09 6.13
N MET A 813 -18.32 16.95 5.99
CA MET A 813 -19.42 16.75 5.02
C MET A 813 -18.86 16.33 3.66
N SER A 814 -19.45 15.29 3.10
CA SER A 814 -18.93 14.63 1.90
C SER A 814 -19.14 15.50 0.63
N SER A 815 -20.07 16.46 0.66
CA SER A 815 -20.22 17.48 -0.39
C SER A 815 -19.17 18.60 -0.34
N ARG A 816 -18.41 18.74 0.76
CA ARG A 816 -17.53 19.89 1.00
C ARG A 816 -16.11 19.65 0.48
N LEU A 817 -15.90 19.86 -0.82
CA LEU A 817 -14.58 19.71 -1.47
C LEU A 817 -13.46 20.53 -0.82
N MET A 818 -13.77 21.68 -0.21
CA MET A 818 -12.80 22.50 0.53
C MET A 818 -12.05 21.75 1.64
N SER A 819 -12.62 20.65 2.16
CA SER A 819 -11.95 19.77 3.12
C SER A 819 -10.77 18.98 2.53
N MET A 820 -10.61 18.92 1.21
CA MET A 820 -9.44 18.29 0.58
C MET A 820 -8.25 19.26 0.48
N ARG A 821 -8.45 20.56 0.70
CA ARG A 821 -7.40 21.54 0.46
C ARG A 821 -6.23 21.28 1.40
N SER A 822 -5.05 21.02 0.83
CA SER A 822 -3.81 20.73 1.56
C SER A 822 -3.83 19.44 2.38
N ALA A 823 -4.83 18.57 2.20
CA ALA A 823 -4.86 17.29 2.88
C ALA A 823 -3.75 16.38 2.34
N ASN A 824 -2.92 15.85 3.24
CA ASN A 824 -1.86 14.88 2.93
C ASN A 824 -2.10 13.53 3.62
N GLY A 825 -3.16 13.42 4.43
CA GLY A 825 -3.56 12.17 5.09
C GLY A 825 -5.08 11.96 5.16
N LEU A 826 -5.47 10.71 5.33
CA LEU A 826 -6.80 10.27 5.71
C LEU A 826 -6.75 9.61 7.09
N LEU A 827 -7.26 10.30 8.10
CA LEU A 827 -7.56 9.75 9.42
C LEU A 827 -8.50 8.55 9.27
N MET A 828 -8.12 7.42 9.86
CA MET A 828 -8.87 6.16 9.87
C MET A 828 -9.53 6.01 11.24
N LEU A 829 -10.74 6.56 11.38
CA LEU A 829 -11.47 6.54 12.64
C LEU A 829 -12.24 5.22 12.79
N PRO A 830 -12.13 4.54 13.94
CA PRO A 830 -12.85 3.31 14.18
C PRO A 830 -14.38 3.55 14.23
N PRO A 831 -15.20 2.52 13.99
CA PRO A 831 -16.63 2.62 14.23
C PRO A 831 -16.92 2.85 15.71
N LYS A 832 -17.97 3.63 15.99
CA LYS A 832 -18.51 3.83 17.32
C LYS A 832 -18.90 2.49 17.95
N THR A 833 -18.51 2.28 19.20
CA THR A 833 -19.00 1.21 20.07
C THR A 833 -19.76 1.80 21.26
N GLU A 834 -20.34 0.95 22.12
CA GLU A 834 -20.97 1.43 23.35
C GLU A 834 -19.97 2.09 24.31
N GLN A 835 -18.72 1.62 24.29
CA GLN A 835 -17.64 2.11 25.14
C GLN A 835 -16.91 3.32 24.51
N TYR A 836 -16.68 3.28 23.19
CA TYR A 836 -15.95 4.31 22.45
C TYR A 836 -16.90 5.10 21.55
N VAL A 837 -17.30 6.27 22.02
CA VAL A 837 -18.26 7.16 21.32
C VAL A 837 -17.57 8.39 20.70
N GLU A 838 -16.45 8.81 21.27
CA GLU A 838 -15.62 9.91 20.79
C GLU A 838 -14.15 9.59 21.07
N LEU A 839 -13.27 10.21 20.28
CA LEU A 839 -11.83 10.22 20.49
C LEU A 839 -11.42 11.62 20.92
N HIS A 840 -10.44 11.70 21.82
CA HIS A 840 -9.99 12.95 22.41
C HIS A 840 -8.71 13.47 21.75
N LYS A 841 -8.51 14.78 21.81
CA LYS A 841 -7.28 15.44 21.41
C LYS A 841 -6.07 14.78 22.09
N GLY A 842 -5.04 14.50 21.31
CA GLY A 842 -3.80 13.87 21.76
C GLY A 842 -3.80 12.34 21.70
N GLU A 843 -4.97 11.71 21.54
CA GLU A 843 -5.05 10.27 21.30
C GLU A 843 -4.40 9.89 19.98
N VAL A 844 -3.82 8.69 19.96
CA VAL A 844 -3.10 8.16 18.81
C VAL A 844 -4.06 7.41 17.90
N VAL A 845 -4.08 7.78 16.63
CA VAL A 845 -4.95 7.23 15.60
C VAL A 845 -4.15 6.86 14.36
N ASP A 846 -4.72 5.99 13.54
CA ASP A 846 -4.16 5.63 12.24
C ASP A 846 -4.47 6.70 11.20
N VAL A 847 -3.47 7.03 10.39
CA VAL A 847 -3.60 7.95 9.26
C VAL A 847 -2.98 7.31 8.02
N MET A 848 -3.80 7.11 7.00
CA MET A 848 -3.35 6.72 5.67
C MET A 848 -2.74 7.93 4.97
N VAL A 849 -1.50 7.80 4.49
CA VAL A 849 -0.84 8.86 3.72
C VAL A 849 -1.39 8.89 2.29
N ILE A 850 -1.84 10.06 1.84
CA ILE A 850 -2.42 10.26 0.49
C ILE A 850 -1.71 11.33 -0.33
N GLY A 851 -0.74 12.04 0.24
CA GLY A 851 0.07 13.03 -0.46
C GLY A 851 1.50 13.02 0.04
N ARG A 852 2.40 13.73 -0.66
CA ARG A 852 3.77 13.93 -0.20
C ARG A 852 3.76 14.72 1.12
N LEU A 853 4.42 14.18 2.14
CA LEU A 853 4.50 14.74 3.49
C LEU A 853 5.53 15.85 3.62
#